data_AF-A0A832DN78-F1
#
_entry.id   AF-A0A832DN78-F1
#
_cell.length_a   1.000
_cell.length_b   1.000
_cell.length_c   1.000
_cell.angle_alpha   90.00
_cell.angle_beta   90.00
_cell.angle_gamma   90.00
#
_symmetry.space_group_name_H-M   'P 1'
#
loop_
_entity.id
_entity.type
_entity.pdbx_description
1 polymer ?
#
loop_
_entity_poly.entity_id
_entity_poly.type
_entity_poly.pdbx_seq_one_letter_code
_entity_poly.pdbx_strand_id
1 'polypeptide(L)'
;MALDSVQALQEKLAYEQKLVQLVDRIHAVKSLDSIFLELQGEILNLTDAERLTLYAVDHDRRELYSKYLAPGHMGEVREIRVPISEKSIAGYVAAVRRMVNIGDAYDAAELMRIAPTLSFDSSWDRKTGFRTHQVLAMPILHENRIVGVIQLLNRKKGSRFTRDDETSVARIAKTLGIAFNNQLQLAQRRAGKFDYLLAQQLITQEELNQAAAEARRRQTDVETVLLEQFKVPKAELGTALSEFYRCPFVEFDERIIPPPDLMRDLKLEYLKKALWLPLRRDDAGLVVLVDNPQDIQKVDTILQLLPRQKINFAVGLRKDILLFLAAASGELPTRDSIGNILGDLKAEDAADRMEDVALGDVDENDSAVIRLANQIIVDAVKARASDIHIEPYGPQRDTVIRIRVDGGCMEYQKVPGAYRRALVARIKIMAQLDIAERRKPQDGKIKFKLPEGKDIEIRVATVPTANANEDVVMRILASNEAIPIDRLGMTERNLRELKTIAEKPYGLILCVGPTGSGKTTTLHSVLGYINKPERKIWTAEDPVEITQYGLRQVQVNPKIGYTFATAMRAFLRADPDVIMVGEMRDAETAAAGIEASLTGHLVLSTLHTNSSVETVVRLLDMGLDSFNFADALLGVLAQRLVKRICERCRESYHPERAEYEALAQGYGKEELAALGHAYDGRFTLHRGKGCSACNNTGYRGRVGIHELFIASDEMKRLIQAKARVAEMLALAKAEGMTTLVQDGVLKSLGGLTDFKQVKAVAIK
;
A
#
# COMPACT_ATOMS: atom_id res chain seq x y z
N MET A 1 59.78 -67.60 17.71
CA MET A 1 60.43 -66.75 16.67
C MET A 1 59.57 -66.54 15.42
N ALA A 2 59.18 -67.57 14.64
CA ALA A 2 58.32 -67.34 13.47
C ALA A 2 56.87 -66.97 13.82
N LEU A 3 56.27 -67.64 14.82
CA LEU A 3 54.90 -67.35 15.33
C LEU A 3 54.78 -65.96 15.96
N ASP A 4 55.76 -65.53 16.77
CA ASP A 4 55.79 -64.19 17.38
C ASP A 4 55.86 -63.07 16.33
N SER A 5 56.52 -63.31 15.20
CA SER A 5 56.63 -62.32 14.11
C SER A 5 55.32 -62.14 13.34
N VAL A 6 54.55 -63.23 13.15
CA VAL A 6 53.25 -63.19 12.47
C VAL A 6 52.22 -62.51 13.37
N GLN A 7 52.23 -62.81 14.67
CA GLN A 7 51.33 -62.19 15.63
C GLN A 7 51.60 -60.68 15.79
N ALA A 8 52.87 -60.27 15.86
CA ALA A 8 53.25 -58.85 15.88
C ALA A 8 52.86 -58.12 14.58
N LEU A 9 52.97 -58.78 13.42
CA LEU A 9 52.50 -58.23 12.13
C LEU A 9 50.97 -58.11 12.05
N GLN A 10 50.23 -59.09 12.59
CA GLN A 10 48.78 -59.06 12.67
C GLN A 10 48.27 -57.96 13.61
N GLU A 11 48.91 -57.77 14.77
CA GLU A 11 48.60 -56.68 15.69
C GLU A 11 48.89 -55.31 15.06
N LYS A 12 50.01 -55.18 14.33
CA LYS A 12 50.35 -53.95 13.61
C LYS A 12 49.38 -53.66 12.45
N LEU A 13 48.94 -54.68 11.73
CA LEU A 13 47.92 -54.53 10.67
C LEU A 13 46.56 -54.15 11.23
N ALA A 14 46.12 -54.79 12.32
CA ALA A 14 44.88 -54.46 13.00
C ALA A 14 44.89 -53.03 13.57
N TYR A 15 46.05 -52.58 14.07
CA TYR A 15 46.26 -51.20 14.49
C TYR A 15 46.11 -50.20 13.33
N GLU A 16 46.77 -50.44 12.19
CA GLU A 16 46.67 -49.57 11.01
C GLU A 16 45.23 -49.53 10.45
N GLN A 17 44.51 -50.64 10.44
CA GLN A 17 43.10 -50.68 10.02
C GLN A 17 42.19 -49.83 10.91
N LYS A 18 42.35 -49.96 12.24
CA LYS A 18 41.60 -49.13 13.19
C LYS A 18 41.94 -47.65 13.06
N LEU A 19 43.21 -47.33 12.80
CA LEU A 19 43.64 -45.94 12.59
C LEU A 19 43.01 -45.34 11.32
N VAL A 20 42.93 -46.09 10.22
CA VAL A 20 42.23 -45.64 9.00
C VAL A 20 40.75 -45.40 9.28
N GLN A 21 40.08 -46.31 9.99
CA GLN A 21 38.67 -46.12 10.38
C GLN A 21 38.47 -44.88 11.25
N LEU A 22 39.37 -44.63 12.21
CA LEU A 22 39.33 -43.41 13.02
C LEU A 22 39.52 -42.16 12.16
N VAL A 23 40.44 -42.18 11.19
CA VAL A 23 40.67 -41.05 10.26
C VAL A 23 39.41 -40.75 9.45
N ASP A 24 38.77 -41.77 8.87
CA ASP A 24 37.53 -41.61 8.11
C ASP A 24 36.41 -41.06 9.01
N ARG A 25 36.33 -41.54 10.26
CA ARG A 25 35.34 -41.06 11.23
C ARG A 25 35.58 -39.61 11.61
N ILE A 26 36.83 -39.22 11.87
CA ILE A 26 37.23 -37.83 12.15
C ILE A 26 36.79 -36.91 10.99
N HIS A 27 36.95 -37.35 9.74
CA HIS A 27 36.51 -36.59 8.57
C HIS A 27 35.00 -36.55 8.37
N ALA A 28 34.26 -37.57 8.83
CA ALA A 28 32.81 -37.65 8.72
C ALA A 28 32.04 -36.81 9.76
N VAL A 29 32.70 -36.33 10.82
CA VAL A 29 32.03 -35.60 11.90
C VAL A 29 31.54 -34.22 11.44
N LYS A 30 30.30 -33.89 11.79
CA LYS A 30 29.62 -32.66 11.37
C LYS A 30 29.85 -31.44 12.28
N SER A 31 30.35 -31.62 13.52
CA SER A 31 30.56 -30.54 14.49
C SER A 31 31.73 -30.81 15.45
N LEU A 32 32.30 -29.76 16.07
CA LEU A 32 33.32 -29.91 17.11
C LEU A 32 32.79 -30.66 18.35
N ASP A 33 31.52 -30.48 18.68
CA ASP A 33 30.88 -31.12 19.85
C ASP A 33 30.82 -32.64 19.69
N SER A 34 30.50 -33.13 18.48
CA SER A 34 30.57 -34.57 18.19
C SER A 34 32.00 -35.10 18.25
N ILE A 35 33.02 -34.31 17.88
CA ILE A 35 34.41 -34.73 18.07
C ILE A 35 34.75 -34.86 19.55
N PHE A 36 34.32 -33.90 20.38
CA PHE A 36 34.55 -33.96 21.82
C PHE A 36 33.82 -35.12 22.50
N LEU A 37 32.62 -35.48 22.07
CA LEU A 37 31.78 -36.44 22.79
C LEU A 37 31.84 -37.87 22.23
N GLU A 38 31.97 -38.02 20.91
CA GLU A 38 31.83 -39.32 20.24
C GLU A 38 33.20 -39.96 19.93
N LEU A 39 34.23 -39.17 19.60
CA LEU A 39 35.52 -39.70 19.16
C LEU A 39 36.50 -40.06 20.28
N GLN A 40 36.26 -39.58 21.51
CA GLN A 40 37.18 -39.80 22.62
C GLN A 40 37.39 -41.29 22.93
N GLY A 41 36.31 -42.09 22.89
CA GLY A 41 36.38 -43.53 23.14
C GLY A 41 37.18 -44.29 22.09
N GLU A 42 37.04 -43.92 20.82
CA GLU A 42 37.76 -44.55 19.72
C GLU A 42 39.27 -44.23 19.75
N ILE A 43 39.61 -42.97 20.06
CA ILE A 43 41.00 -42.55 20.27
C ILE A 43 41.61 -43.29 21.47
N LEU A 44 40.89 -43.41 22.58
CA LEU A 44 41.32 -44.18 23.76
C LEU A 44 41.48 -45.68 23.50
N ASN A 45 40.76 -46.24 22.52
CA ASN A 45 40.94 -47.63 22.11
C ASN A 45 42.18 -47.84 21.24
N LEU A 46 42.62 -46.79 20.55
CA LEU A 46 43.83 -46.79 19.71
C LEU A 46 45.08 -46.39 20.49
N THR A 47 44.94 -45.58 21.53
CA THR A 47 46.04 -45.18 22.41
C THR A 47 46.07 -46.06 23.66
N ASP A 48 47.24 -46.41 24.17
CA ASP A 48 47.35 -47.19 25.42
C ASP A 48 47.13 -46.33 26.68
N ALA A 49 46.21 -45.36 26.65
CA ALA A 49 45.95 -44.39 27.72
C ALA A 49 44.66 -44.71 28.50
N GLU A 50 44.62 -44.35 29.79
CA GLU A 50 43.44 -44.53 30.64
C GLU A 50 42.39 -43.42 30.42
N ARG A 51 42.84 -42.18 30.19
CA ARG A 51 41.98 -41.03 29.90
C ARG A 51 42.57 -40.12 28.83
N LEU A 52 41.69 -39.37 28.19
CA LEU A 52 41.99 -38.46 27.11
C LEU A 52 41.20 -37.17 27.35
N THR A 53 41.83 -36.04 27.08
CA THR A 53 41.14 -34.77 26.92
C THR A 53 41.52 -34.16 25.57
N LEU A 54 40.52 -33.79 24.79
CA LEU A 54 40.69 -33.04 23.54
C LEU A 54 40.31 -31.59 23.78
N TYR A 55 41.22 -30.67 23.48
CA TYR A 55 40.98 -29.24 23.57
C TYR A 55 40.96 -28.61 22.19
N ALA A 56 40.01 -27.73 21.90
CA ALA A 56 40.08 -26.79 20.78
C ALA A 56 40.50 -25.39 21.28
N VAL A 57 41.07 -24.59 20.37
CA VAL A 57 41.45 -23.21 20.65
C VAL A 57 40.26 -22.27 20.43
N ASP A 58 39.92 -21.50 21.47
CA ASP A 58 39.08 -20.31 21.39
C ASP A 58 40.01 -19.11 21.17
N HIS A 59 40.08 -18.65 19.91
CA HIS A 59 41.00 -17.58 19.52
C HIS A 59 40.62 -16.22 20.11
N ASP A 60 39.33 -15.97 20.34
CA ASP A 60 38.84 -14.67 20.84
C ASP A 60 39.18 -14.49 22.32
N ARG A 61 39.01 -15.56 23.12
CA ARG A 61 39.33 -15.54 24.55
C ARG A 61 40.78 -15.91 24.85
N ARG A 62 41.54 -16.38 23.85
CA ARG A 62 42.89 -16.94 24.00
C ARG A 62 42.94 -18.08 25.02
N GLU A 63 41.94 -18.95 24.96
CA GLU A 63 41.75 -20.10 25.85
C GLU A 63 41.70 -21.40 25.05
N LEU A 64 42.02 -22.50 25.69
CA LEU A 64 41.65 -23.84 25.28
C LEU A 64 40.30 -24.20 25.92
N TYR A 65 39.42 -24.85 25.17
CA TYR A 65 38.19 -25.41 25.72
C TYR A 65 37.99 -26.87 25.30
N SER A 66 37.38 -27.66 26.19
CA SER A 66 37.01 -29.06 25.97
C SER A 66 35.61 -29.28 26.51
N LYS A 67 34.82 -30.14 25.87
CA LYS A 67 33.52 -30.58 26.39
C LYS A 67 33.56 -32.05 26.81
N TYR A 68 32.83 -32.39 27.86
CA TYR A 68 32.70 -33.77 28.35
C TYR A 68 31.31 -33.96 28.99
N LEU A 69 30.86 -35.21 29.06
CA LEU A 69 29.61 -35.57 29.75
C LEU A 69 29.89 -35.78 31.25
N ALA A 70 29.17 -35.05 32.11
CA ALA A 70 29.32 -35.21 33.55
C ALA A 70 28.73 -36.56 34.04
N PRO A 71 29.39 -37.31 34.93
CA PRO A 71 28.82 -38.52 35.52
C PRO A 71 27.69 -38.16 36.51
N GLY A 72 26.43 -38.40 36.15
CA GLY A 72 25.25 -38.23 37.01
C GLY A 72 24.09 -37.51 36.32
N HIS A 73 22.91 -38.16 36.33
CA HIS A 73 21.56 -37.73 35.90
C HIS A 73 21.44 -36.59 34.85
N MET A 74 21.02 -37.00 33.63
CA MET A 74 20.59 -36.17 32.48
C MET A 74 21.65 -35.68 31.47
N GLY A 75 22.77 -36.40 31.27
CA GLY A 75 23.62 -36.19 30.08
C GLY A 75 24.12 -34.74 29.90
N GLU A 76 24.30 -34.01 30.99
CA GLU A 76 24.68 -32.60 30.97
C GLU A 76 26.11 -32.47 30.43
N VAL A 77 26.25 -31.75 29.31
CA VAL A 77 27.55 -31.45 28.70
C VAL A 77 28.19 -30.31 29.49
N ARG A 78 29.35 -30.55 30.08
CA ARG A 78 30.14 -29.55 30.79
C ARG A 78 31.37 -29.17 30.01
N GLU A 79 31.83 -27.94 30.22
CA GLU A 79 32.96 -27.35 29.53
C GLU A 79 34.13 -27.12 30.49
N ILE A 80 35.34 -27.44 30.05
CA ILE A 80 36.61 -27.14 30.72
C ILE A 80 37.27 -26.02 29.92
N ARG A 81 37.66 -24.93 30.57
CA ARG A 81 38.43 -23.84 29.95
C ARG A 81 39.78 -23.69 30.62
N VAL A 82 40.83 -23.52 29.81
CA VAL A 82 42.22 -23.41 30.26
C VAL A 82 42.90 -22.27 29.48
N PRO A 83 43.44 -21.24 30.12
CA PRO A 83 44.15 -20.17 29.41
C PRO A 83 45.38 -20.69 28.65
N ILE A 84 45.60 -20.19 27.42
CA ILE A 84 46.81 -20.47 26.65
C ILE A 84 47.97 -19.68 27.30
N SER A 85 48.66 -20.34 28.22
CA SER A 85 49.72 -19.78 29.05
C SER A 85 50.65 -20.88 29.54
N GLU A 86 51.82 -20.51 30.05
CA GLU A 86 52.82 -21.47 30.56
C GLU A 86 52.45 -22.11 31.91
N LYS A 87 51.29 -21.77 32.49
CA LYS A 87 50.90 -22.21 33.85
C LYS A 87 50.35 -23.64 33.91
N SER A 88 49.79 -24.14 32.82
CA SER A 88 49.17 -25.48 32.75
C SER A 88 49.77 -26.29 31.60
N ILE A 89 49.74 -27.62 31.69
CA ILE A 89 50.36 -28.51 30.68
C ILE A 89 49.74 -28.29 29.29
N ALA A 90 48.42 -28.33 29.17
CA ALA A 90 47.74 -28.12 27.89
C ALA A 90 47.95 -26.67 27.37
N GLY A 91 47.85 -25.67 28.25
CA GLY A 91 48.08 -24.27 27.90
C GLY A 91 49.51 -24.00 27.41
N TYR A 92 50.50 -24.63 28.05
CA TYR A 92 51.90 -24.53 27.66
C TYR A 92 52.12 -25.15 26.28
N VAL A 93 51.63 -26.36 26.05
CA VAL A 93 51.73 -27.05 24.75
C VAL A 93 51.08 -26.22 23.63
N ALA A 94 49.93 -25.60 23.88
CA ALA A 94 49.31 -24.69 22.92
C ALA A 94 50.14 -23.42 22.66
N ALA A 95 50.73 -22.84 23.70
CA ALA A 95 51.53 -21.62 23.61
C ALA A 95 52.84 -21.83 22.84
N VAL A 96 53.58 -22.90 23.14
CA VAL A 96 54.89 -23.17 22.53
C VAL A 96 54.84 -24.08 21.30
N ARG A 97 53.68 -24.72 21.04
CA ARG A 97 53.43 -25.64 19.91
C ARG A 97 54.40 -26.83 19.89
N ARG A 98 54.80 -27.32 21.06
CA ARG A 98 55.68 -28.50 21.21
C ARG A 98 55.03 -29.55 22.11
N MET A 99 55.28 -30.81 21.80
CA MET A 99 54.84 -31.95 22.58
C MET A 99 55.53 -31.98 23.96
N VAL A 100 54.80 -32.44 24.97
CA VAL A 100 55.30 -32.71 26.32
C VAL A 100 54.94 -34.13 26.74
N ASN A 101 55.93 -34.90 27.21
CA ASN A 101 55.77 -36.26 27.74
C ASN A 101 56.35 -36.31 29.17
N ILE A 102 55.46 -36.32 30.16
CA ILE A 102 55.78 -36.26 31.60
C ILE A 102 55.60 -37.67 32.20
N GLY A 103 56.61 -38.12 32.93
CA GLY A 103 56.60 -39.40 33.64
C GLY A 103 55.83 -39.35 34.97
N ASP A 104 55.97 -38.25 35.72
CA ASP A 104 55.20 -37.99 36.94
C ASP A 104 54.66 -36.54 36.98
N ALA A 105 53.35 -36.39 36.85
CA ALA A 105 52.66 -35.10 36.88
C ALA A 105 52.78 -34.38 38.23
N TYR A 106 53.12 -35.10 39.32
CA TYR A 106 53.36 -34.52 40.64
C TYR A 106 54.84 -34.19 40.89
N ASP A 107 55.76 -34.58 39.99
CA ASP A 107 57.17 -34.21 40.08
C ASP A 107 57.40 -32.76 39.61
N ALA A 108 57.43 -31.85 40.57
CA ALA A 108 57.68 -30.43 40.31
C ALA A 108 59.04 -30.18 39.62
N ALA A 109 60.06 -31.01 39.86
CA ALA A 109 61.36 -30.87 39.21
C ALA A 109 61.32 -31.33 37.74
N GLU A 110 60.50 -32.32 37.39
CA GLU A 110 60.23 -32.68 35.98
C GLU A 110 59.49 -31.55 35.26
N LEU A 111 58.45 -30.97 35.88
CA LEU A 111 57.71 -29.84 35.29
C LEU A 111 58.57 -28.59 35.10
N MET A 112 59.37 -28.22 36.11
CA MET A 112 60.26 -27.05 36.04
C MET A 112 61.34 -27.18 34.95
N ARG A 113 61.79 -28.41 34.64
CA ARG A 113 62.72 -28.66 33.51
C ARG A 113 62.08 -28.40 32.15
N ILE A 114 60.75 -28.49 32.05
CA ILE A 114 60.00 -28.20 30.82
C ILE A 114 59.75 -26.69 30.72
N ALA A 115 59.22 -26.06 31.78
CA ALA A 115 59.16 -24.61 31.89
C ALA A 115 59.13 -24.14 33.36
N PRO A 116 59.78 -23.01 33.71
CA PRO A 116 59.91 -22.56 35.10
C PRO A 116 58.58 -22.29 35.81
N THR A 117 57.53 -21.94 35.07
CA THR A 117 56.21 -21.58 35.61
C THR A 117 55.16 -22.69 35.46
N LEU A 118 55.55 -23.85 34.94
CA LEU A 118 54.65 -24.97 34.68
C LEU A 118 54.29 -25.68 35.98
N SER A 119 52.99 -25.87 36.20
CA SER A 119 52.47 -26.59 37.37
C SER A 119 51.34 -27.53 36.98
N PHE A 120 51.18 -28.61 37.75
CA PHE A 120 50.05 -29.53 37.60
C PHE A 120 48.94 -29.17 38.60
N ASP A 121 47.74 -28.90 38.09
CA ASP A 121 46.57 -28.65 38.93
C ASP A 121 45.90 -29.97 39.35
N SER A 122 46.14 -30.38 40.59
CA SER A 122 45.53 -31.58 41.20
C SER A 122 44.08 -31.38 41.69
N SER A 123 43.46 -30.22 41.44
CA SER A 123 42.07 -29.96 41.84
C SER A 123 41.10 -30.94 41.19
N TRP A 124 41.36 -31.33 39.95
CA TRP A 124 40.55 -32.27 39.18
C TRP A 124 40.73 -33.72 39.62
N ASP A 125 41.96 -34.12 39.94
CA ASP A 125 42.24 -35.44 40.52
C ASP A 125 41.50 -35.61 41.85
N ARG A 126 41.52 -34.57 42.70
CA ARG A 126 40.79 -34.55 43.98
C ARG A 126 39.27 -34.63 43.81
N LYS A 127 38.72 -33.97 42.78
CA LYS A 127 37.27 -33.98 42.50
C LYS A 127 36.77 -35.30 41.91
N THR A 128 37.57 -35.96 41.08
CA THR A 128 37.13 -37.15 40.34
C THR A 128 37.62 -38.47 40.93
N GLY A 129 38.55 -38.43 41.88
CA GLY A 129 39.19 -39.61 42.46
C GLY A 129 40.18 -40.32 41.51
N PHE A 130 40.38 -39.78 40.30
CA PHE A 130 41.36 -40.27 39.33
C PHE A 130 42.71 -39.60 39.59
N ARG A 131 43.78 -40.40 39.71
CA ARG A 131 45.12 -39.86 39.94
C ARG A 131 45.91 -39.84 38.64
N THR A 132 46.28 -38.66 38.19
CA THR A 132 47.11 -38.42 37.02
C THR A 132 48.58 -38.56 37.41
N HIS A 133 49.25 -39.56 36.85
CA HIS A 133 50.68 -39.79 37.01
C HIS A 133 51.44 -39.48 35.72
N GLN A 134 50.99 -39.94 34.56
CA GLN A 134 51.70 -39.68 33.30
C GLN A 134 50.87 -38.77 32.41
N VAL A 135 51.52 -37.85 31.70
CA VAL A 135 50.84 -36.95 30.76
C VAL A 135 51.61 -36.88 29.46
N LEU A 136 50.95 -37.25 28.36
CA LEU A 136 51.41 -36.98 27.01
C LEU A 136 50.49 -35.96 26.36
N ALA A 137 50.97 -34.74 26.18
CA ALA A 137 50.24 -33.63 25.58
C ALA A 137 50.87 -33.24 24.23
N MET A 138 50.09 -33.31 23.16
CA MET A 138 50.52 -33.08 21.78
C MET A 138 49.72 -31.92 21.17
N PRO A 139 50.36 -30.93 20.53
CA PRO A 139 49.66 -29.85 19.85
C PRO A 139 48.95 -30.38 18.59
N ILE A 140 47.71 -29.95 18.38
CA ILE A 140 46.96 -30.19 17.16
C ILE A 140 47.18 -28.97 16.26
N LEU A 141 47.89 -29.18 15.15
CA LEU A 141 48.30 -28.11 14.23
C LEU A 141 47.62 -28.26 12.87
N HIS A 142 47.27 -27.14 12.26
CA HIS A 142 46.89 -27.03 10.85
C HIS A 142 47.71 -25.92 10.21
N GLU A 143 48.49 -26.22 9.16
CA GLU A 143 49.37 -25.25 8.49
C GLU A 143 50.21 -24.40 9.48
N ASN A 144 50.84 -25.06 10.45
CA ASN A 144 51.60 -24.44 11.56
C ASN A 144 50.80 -23.57 12.55
N ARG A 145 49.48 -23.42 12.40
CA ARG A 145 48.59 -22.77 13.37
C ARG A 145 48.11 -23.77 14.40
N ILE A 146 48.09 -23.36 15.67
CA ILE A 146 47.52 -24.15 16.76
C ILE A 146 46.00 -24.09 16.68
N VAL A 147 45.35 -25.25 16.55
CA VAL A 147 43.89 -25.38 16.51
C VAL A 147 43.33 -26.16 17.69
N GLY A 148 44.20 -26.89 18.41
CA GLY A 148 43.82 -27.63 19.61
C GLY A 148 45.01 -28.30 20.30
N VAL A 149 44.72 -29.07 21.35
CA VAL A 149 45.69 -29.91 22.07
C VAL A 149 45.03 -31.24 22.39
N ILE A 150 45.74 -32.35 22.15
CA ILE A 150 45.33 -33.68 22.62
C ILE A 150 46.18 -34.05 23.83
N GLN A 151 45.54 -34.41 24.93
CA GLN A 151 46.19 -34.78 26.19
C GLN A 151 45.78 -36.19 26.60
N LEU A 152 46.75 -37.10 26.65
CA LEU A 152 46.59 -38.47 27.13
C LEU A 152 47.10 -38.56 28.57
N LEU A 153 46.34 -39.23 29.43
CA LEU A 153 46.63 -39.39 30.85
C LEU A 153 46.77 -40.88 31.18
N ASN A 154 47.85 -41.20 31.90
CA ASN A 154 48.23 -42.54 32.38
C ASN A 154 48.26 -43.61 31.29
N ARG A 155 49.44 -44.11 30.98
CA ARG A 155 49.55 -45.29 30.12
C ARG A 155 49.09 -46.54 30.88
N LYS A 156 48.28 -47.40 30.26
CA LYS A 156 47.76 -48.64 30.85
C LYS A 156 48.89 -49.61 31.23
N LYS A 157 50.01 -49.58 30.50
CA LYS A 157 51.19 -50.42 30.77
C LYS A 157 52.48 -49.59 30.76
N GLY A 158 53.27 -49.70 31.83
CA GLY A 158 54.59 -49.09 31.94
C GLY A 158 54.62 -47.74 32.67
N SER A 159 55.82 -47.20 32.85
CA SER A 159 56.08 -46.00 33.66
C SER A 159 56.12 -44.69 32.88
N ARG A 160 56.00 -44.73 31.54
CA ARG A 160 55.93 -43.54 30.66
C ARG A 160 55.31 -43.90 29.30
N PHE A 161 54.78 -42.89 28.61
CA PHE A 161 54.48 -43.00 27.18
C PHE A 161 55.77 -43.18 26.37
N THR A 162 55.74 -44.08 25.41
CA THR A 162 56.87 -44.47 24.55
C THR A 162 56.95 -43.60 23.30
N ARG A 163 58.04 -43.74 22.54
CA ARG A 163 58.18 -43.11 21.21
C ARG A 163 57.12 -43.59 20.21
N ASP A 164 56.64 -44.81 20.36
CA ASP A 164 55.57 -45.34 19.51
C ASP A 164 54.23 -44.66 19.86
N ASP A 165 53.97 -44.40 21.14
CA ASP A 165 52.81 -43.62 21.59
C ASP A 165 52.87 -42.17 21.08
N GLU A 166 54.05 -41.53 21.15
CA GLU A 166 54.30 -40.19 20.61
C GLU A 166 54.03 -40.12 19.10
N THR A 167 54.52 -41.11 18.35
CA THR A 167 54.34 -41.19 16.89
C THR A 167 52.88 -41.42 16.53
N SER A 168 52.20 -42.28 17.29
CA SER A 168 50.78 -42.61 17.13
C SER A 168 49.89 -41.39 17.36
N VAL A 169 50.08 -40.70 18.48
CA VAL A 169 49.30 -39.50 18.81
C VAL A 169 49.60 -38.35 17.85
N ALA A 170 50.83 -38.24 17.31
CA ALA A 170 51.17 -37.25 16.29
C ALA A 170 50.36 -37.47 14.98
N ARG A 171 50.16 -38.72 14.56
CA ARG A 171 49.34 -39.06 13.37
C ARG A 171 47.87 -38.68 13.58
N ILE A 172 47.34 -38.97 14.77
CA ILE A 172 45.97 -38.60 15.14
C ILE A 172 45.84 -37.07 15.20
N ALA A 173 46.78 -36.37 15.85
CA ALA A 173 46.79 -34.92 15.97
C ALA A 173 46.85 -34.22 14.59
N LYS A 174 47.61 -34.75 13.63
CA LYS A 174 47.63 -34.22 12.26
C LYS A 174 46.27 -34.29 11.58
N THR A 175 45.56 -35.39 11.75
CA THR A 175 44.21 -35.60 11.17
C THR A 175 43.18 -34.71 11.86
N LEU A 176 43.21 -34.67 13.20
CA LEU A 176 42.38 -33.76 13.99
C LEU A 176 42.64 -32.30 13.61
N GLY A 177 43.85 -31.92 13.21
CA GLY A 177 44.16 -30.56 12.76
C GLY A 177 43.34 -30.13 11.54
N ILE A 178 43.14 -31.02 10.58
CA ILE A 178 42.29 -30.74 9.40
C ILE A 178 40.82 -30.61 9.82
N ALA A 179 40.32 -31.55 10.63
CA ALA A 179 38.92 -31.53 11.09
C ALA A 179 38.61 -30.31 11.97
N PHE A 180 39.50 -29.99 12.92
CA PHE A 180 39.36 -28.83 13.81
C PHE A 180 39.42 -27.54 13.02
N ASN A 181 40.35 -27.40 12.07
CA ASN A 181 40.41 -26.20 11.23
C ASN A 181 39.16 -26.06 10.35
N ASN A 182 38.68 -27.13 9.71
CA ASN A 182 37.47 -27.06 8.89
C ASN A 182 36.25 -26.64 9.72
N GLN A 183 36.10 -27.20 10.92
CA GLN A 183 34.99 -26.86 11.81
C GLN A 183 35.15 -25.48 12.46
N LEU A 184 36.37 -25.07 12.80
CA LEU A 184 36.66 -23.71 13.27
C LEU A 184 36.45 -22.69 12.15
N GLN A 185 36.77 -23.01 10.90
CA GLN A 185 36.46 -22.15 9.74
C GLN A 185 34.96 -22.09 9.47
N LEU A 186 34.21 -23.16 9.71
CA LEU A 186 32.74 -23.16 9.65
C LEU A 186 32.09 -22.40 10.81
N ALA A 187 32.69 -22.44 12.01
CA ALA A 187 32.23 -21.70 13.19
C ALA A 187 32.72 -20.22 13.19
N GLN A 188 33.86 -19.94 12.56
CA GLN A 188 34.42 -18.60 12.31
C GLN A 188 34.04 -18.03 10.94
N ARG A 189 33.27 -18.77 10.12
CA ARG A 189 32.45 -18.12 9.10
C ARG A 189 31.58 -17.17 9.89
N ARG A 190 31.96 -15.88 9.87
CA ARG A 190 31.04 -14.79 10.17
C ARG A 190 29.77 -15.18 9.46
N ALA A 191 28.68 -15.34 10.21
CA ALA A 191 27.37 -15.64 9.63
C ALA A 191 27.27 -14.80 8.38
N GLY A 192 27.29 -15.43 7.21
CA GLY A 192 27.17 -14.74 5.94
C GLY A 192 25.87 -13.97 5.95
N LYS A 193 25.86 -12.84 5.25
CA LYS A 193 24.67 -12.01 5.06
C LYS A 193 23.42 -12.81 4.61
N PHE A 194 23.64 -13.97 4.01
CA PHE A 194 22.63 -14.87 3.46
C PHE A 194 22.64 -16.28 4.07
N ASP A 195 23.34 -16.50 5.19
CA ASP A 195 23.43 -17.83 5.82
C ASP A 195 22.09 -18.33 6.32
N TYR A 196 21.20 -17.42 6.74
CA TYR A 196 19.81 -17.74 7.04
C TYR A 196 19.10 -18.41 5.85
N LEU A 197 19.28 -17.87 4.64
CA LEU A 197 18.65 -18.40 3.42
C LEU A 197 19.19 -19.79 3.06
N LEU A 198 20.50 -20.01 3.27
CA LEU A 198 21.14 -21.32 3.10
C LEU A 198 20.62 -22.34 4.13
N ALA A 199 20.47 -21.92 5.39
CA ALA A 199 19.99 -22.76 6.48
C ALA A 199 18.52 -23.19 6.29
N GLN A 200 17.68 -22.30 5.76
CA GLN A 200 16.29 -22.59 5.42
C GLN A 200 16.11 -23.31 4.06
N GLN A 201 17.22 -23.65 3.38
CA GLN A 201 17.22 -24.30 2.06
C GLN A 201 16.45 -23.51 0.98
N LEU A 202 16.37 -22.18 1.13
CA LEU A 202 15.74 -21.30 0.15
C LEU A 202 16.65 -21.03 -1.05
N ILE A 203 17.96 -21.15 -0.85
CA ILE A 203 18.99 -21.13 -1.89
C ILE A 203 20.08 -22.14 -1.54
N THR A 204 20.79 -22.61 -2.55
CA THR A 204 21.99 -23.42 -2.41
C THR A 204 23.25 -22.54 -2.40
N GLN A 205 24.37 -23.11 -1.94
CA GLN A 205 25.65 -22.42 -1.98
C GLN A 205 26.11 -22.10 -3.42
N GLU A 206 25.72 -22.92 -4.38
CA GLU A 206 26.02 -22.72 -5.80
C GLU A 206 25.21 -21.55 -6.37
N GLU A 207 23.91 -21.51 -6.11
CA GLU A 207 23.02 -20.40 -6.51
C GLU A 207 23.46 -19.08 -5.89
N LEU A 208 23.88 -19.07 -4.62
CA LEU A 208 24.42 -17.87 -3.99
C LEU A 208 25.71 -17.37 -4.68
N ASN A 209 26.58 -18.29 -5.10
CA ASN A 209 27.79 -17.93 -5.84
C ASN A 209 27.45 -17.39 -7.24
N GLN A 210 26.47 -17.98 -7.91
CA GLN A 210 25.95 -17.49 -9.20
C GLN A 210 25.33 -16.09 -9.06
N ALA A 211 24.51 -15.88 -8.02
CA ALA A 211 23.91 -14.59 -7.71
C ALA A 211 24.99 -13.52 -7.48
N ALA A 212 26.05 -13.86 -6.75
CA ALA A 212 27.17 -12.94 -6.51
C ALA A 212 27.98 -12.63 -7.78
N ALA A 213 28.21 -13.62 -8.64
CA ALA A 213 28.88 -13.40 -9.93
C ALA A 213 28.05 -12.51 -10.87
N GLU A 214 26.74 -12.75 -10.91
CA GLU A 214 25.81 -12.00 -11.75
C GLU A 214 25.60 -10.57 -11.25
N ALA A 215 25.56 -10.37 -9.92
CA ALA A 215 25.51 -9.06 -9.30
C ALA A 215 26.72 -8.20 -9.72
N ARG A 216 27.93 -8.79 -9.72
CA ARG A 216 29.14 -8.13 -10.22
C ARG A 216 29.05 -7.80 -11.72
N ARG A 217 28.52 -8.71 -12.53
CA ARG A 217 28.34 -8.50 -13.98
C ARG A 217 27.38 -7.35 -14.28
N ARG A 218 26.26 -7.28 -13.54
CA ARG A 218 25.22 -6.25 -13.69
C ARG A 218 25.52 -4.95 -12.94
N GLN A 219 26.60 -4.91 -12.14
CA GLN A 219 26.90 -3.81 -11.22
C GLN A 219 25.73 -3.49 -10.27
N THR A 220 25.07 -4.53 -9.76
CA THR A 220 23.97 -4.42 -8.79
C THR A 220 24.32 -5.16 -7.50
N ASP A 221 23.47 -5.03 -6.48
CA ASP A 221 23.60 -5.75 -5.21
C ASP A 221 23.11 -7.20 -5.32
N VAL A 222 23.63 -8.07 -4.45
CA VAL A 222 23.35 -9.52 -4.49
C VAL A 222 21.89 -9.79 -4.13
N GLU A 223 21.34 -8.99 -3.23
CA GLU A 223 19.94 -8.99 -2.80
C GLU A 223 18.99 -8.85 -3.99
N THR A 224 19.27 -7.90 -4.89
CA THR A 224 18.47 -7.69 -6.10
C THR A 224 18.49 -8.94 -6.99
N VAL A 225 19.64 -9.58 -7.17
CA VAL A 225 19.73 -10.81 -7.99
C VAL A 225 19.00 -11.99 -7.34
N LEU A 226 19.11 -12.13 -6.02
CA LEU A 226 18.41 -13.16 -5.27
C LEU A 226 16.89 -13.00 -5.38
N LEU A 227 16.37 -11.77 -5.35
CA LEU A 227 14.95 -11.48 -5.55
C LEU A 227 14.49 -11.74 -6.99
N GLU A 228 15.23 -11.27 -7.98
CA GLU A 228 14.79 -11.25 -9.38
C GLU A 228 14.96 -12.60 -10.10
N GLN A 229 16.11 -13.26 -9.92
CA GLN A 229 16.47 -14.48 -10.66
C GLN A 229 16.22 -15.75 -9.87
N PHE A 230 16.62 -15.75 -8.60
CA PHE A 230 16.45 -16.91 -7.72
C PHE A 230 15.12 -16.89 -6.97
N LYS A 231 14.28 -15.87 -7.20
CA LYS A 231 12.92 -15.72 -6.67
C LYS A 231 12.83 -15.92 -5.15
N VAL A 232 13.88 -15.54 -4.42
CA VAL A 232 13.90 -15.59 -2.95
C VAL A 232 12.81 -14.67 -2.41
N PRO A 233 11.91 -15.15 -1.51
CA PRO A 233 10.89 -14.28 -0.94
C PRO A 233 11.50 -13.10 -0.18
N LYS A 234 10.98 -11.90 -0.43
CA LYS A 234 11.51 -10.66 0.17
C LYS A 234 11.45 -10.66 1.71
N ALA A 235 10.43 -11.27 2.30
CA ALA A 235 10.31 -11.42 3.74
C ALA A 235 11.47 -12.26 4.33
N GLU A 236 11.81 -13.39 3.69
CA GLU A 236 12.90 -14.27 4.10
C GLU A 236 14.27 -13.59 3.96
N LEU A 237 14.45 -12.82 2.87
CA LEU A 237 15.63 -11.98 2.69
C LEU A 237 15.71 -10.90 3.78
N GLY A 238 14.58 -10.28 4.14
CA GLY A 238 14.50 -9.33 5.24
C GLY A 238 14.90 -9.94 6.58
N THR A 239 14.44 -11.16 6.88
CA THR A 239 14.84 -11.92 8.08
C THR A 239 16.35 -12.17 8.08
N ALA A 240 16.91 -12.62 6.96
CA ALA A 240 18.36 -12.84 6.83
C ALA A 240 19.17 -11.57 7.15
N LEU A 241 18.76 -10.42 6.60
CA LEU A 241 19.41 -9.14 6.83
C LEU A 241 19.24 -8.67 8.29
N SER A 242 18.06 -8.85 8.87
CA SER A 242 17.76 -8.46 10.24
C SER A 242 18.60 -9.27 11.24
N GLU A 243 18.74 -10.57 11.03
CA GLU A 243 19.57 -11.45 11.86
C GLU A 243 21.06 -11.13 11.72
N PHE A 244 21.54 -10.95 10.48
CA PHE A 244 22.95 -10.65 10.20
C PHE A 244 23.38 -9.30 10.79
N TYR A 245 22.58 -8.25 10.58
CA TYR A 245 22.91 -6.90 11.05
C TYR A 245 22.49 -6.60 12.48
N ARG A 246 21.67 -7.47 13.10
CA ARG A 246 21.11 -7.30 14.45
C ARG A 246 20.33 -6.00 14.60
N CYS A 247 19.59 -5.62 13.57
CA CYS A 247 18.72 -4.45 13.56
C CYS A 247 17.47 -4.73 12.73
N PRO A 248 16.33 -4.06 12.98
CA PRO A 248 15.08 -4.36 12.27
C PRO A 248 15.22 -4.17 10.76
N PHE A 249 14.69 -5.11 9.98
CA PHE A 249 14.46 -4.90 8.57
C PHE A 249 13.20 -4.06 8.36
N VAL A 250 13.27 -3.05 7.50
CA VAL A 250 12.12 -2.22 7.14
C VAL A 250 11.93 -2.27 5.63
N GLU A 251 10.80 -2.86 5.24
CA GLU A 251 10.28 -2.84 3.88
C GLU A 251 9.62 -1.48 3.57
N PHE A 252 9.62 -1.10 2.29
CA PHE A 252 8.86 0.05 1.82
C PHE A 252 7.36 -0.12 2.08
N ASP A 253 6.79 0.82 2.82
CA ASP A 253 5.35 0.95 3.05
C ASP A 253 4.94 2.39 2.71
N GLU A 254 4.07 2.54 1.72
CA GLU A 254 3.56 3.83 1.24
C GLU A 254 2.86 4.67 2.32
N ARG A 255 2.41 4.03 3.41
CA ARG A 255 1.77 4.69 4.56
C ARG A 255 2.80 5.34 5.49
N ILE A 256 4.06 4.93 5.42
CA ILE A 256 5.14 5.46 6.25
C ILE A 256 5.83 6.59 5.47
N ILE A 257 5.37 7.82 5.69
CA ILE A 257 5.95 9.01 5.07
C ILE A 257 6.99 9.59 6.02
N PRO A 258 8.29 9.66 5.63
CA PRO A 258 9.31 10.31 6.44
C PRO A 258 8.93 11.77 6.73
N PRO A 259 8.88 12.19 8.01
CA PRO A 259 8.50 13.56 8.35
C PRO A 259 9.43 14.59 7.69
N PRO A 260 8.89 15.63 6.99
CA PRO A 260 9.69 16.58 6.23
C PRO A 260 10.74 17.34 7.06
N ASP A 261 10.50 17.51 8.36
CA ASP A 261 11.42 18.16 9.29
C ASP A 261 12.71 17.37 9.51
N LEU A 262 12.69 16.04 9.39
CA LEU A 262 13.87 15.19 9.53
C LEU A 262 14.83 15.30 8.34
N MET A 263 14.33 15.79 7.21
CA MET A 263 15.03 15.86 5.93
C MET A 263 15.49 17.29 5.57
N ARG A 264 15.15 18.29 6.40
CA ARG A 264 15.32 19.73 6.11
C ARG A 264 16.76 20.12 5.73
N ASP A 265 17.75 19.55 6.41
CA ASP A 265 19.17 19.89 6.24
C ASP A 265 19.94 18.86 5.39
N LEU A 266 19.25 17.88 4.81
CA LEU A 266 19.85 16.79 4.04
C LEU A 266 19.52 16.92 2.55
N LYS A 267 20.55 16.92 1.70
CA LYS A 267 20.34 16.96 0.24
C LYS A 267 19.88 15.59 -0.27
N LEU A 268 18.72 15.54 -0.93
CA LEU A 268 18.11 14.31 -1.44
C LEU A 268 19.03 13.51 -2.38
N GLU A 269 19.71 14.19 -3.31
CA GLU A 269 20.65 13.56 -4.24
C GLU A 269 21.84 12.90 -3.54
N TYR A 270 22.26 13.44 -2.39
CA TYR A 270 23.29 12.81 -1.58
C TYR A 270 22.74 11.54 -0.91
N LEU A 271 21.54 11.59 -0.33
CA LEU A 271 20.91 10.44 0.32
C LEU A 271 20.62 9.28 -0.65
N LYS A 272 20.19 9.59 -1.88
CA LYS A 272 20.00 8.58 -2.96
C LYS A 272 21.31 7.86 -3.29
N LYS A 273 22.44 8.56 -3.28
CA LYS A 273 23.78 7.97 -3.52
C LYS A 273 24.32 7.22 -2.31
N ALA A 274 24.12 7.77 -1.11
CA ALA A 274 24.61 7.21 0.15
C ALA A 274 23.73 6.07 0.71
N LEU A 275 22.51 5.90 0.17
CA LEU A 275 21.52 4.86 0.51
C LEU A 275 21.14 4.82 1.99
N TRP A 276 20.73 5.96 2.52
CA TRP A 276 20.13 6.03 3.85
C TRP A 276 19.17 7.20 3.98
N LEU A 277 18.26 7.14 4.97
CA LEU A 277 17.42 8.27 5.36
C LEU A 277 16.97 8.19 6.84
N PRO A 278 16.73 9.33 7.50
CA PRO A 278 15.90 9.40 8.70
C PRO A 278 14.46 8.98 8.37
N LEU A 279 13.96 7.90 8.96
CA LEU A 279 12.67 7.34 8.63
C LEU A 279 11.54 7.89 9.51
N ARG A 280 11.72 7.83 10.84
CA ARG A 280 10.72 8.28 11.83
C ARG A 280 11.36 8.48 13.21
N ARG A 281 10.65 9.15 14.10
CA ARG A 281 10.96 9.18 15.55
C ARG A 281 10.05 8.22 16.30
N ASP A 282 10.59 7.51 17.28
CA ASP A 282 9.83 6.79 18.31
C ASP A 282 10.36 7.12 19.72
N ASP A 283 9.70 6.54 20.72
CA ASP A 283 10.07 6.70 22.14
C ASP A 283 11.52 6.24 22.43
N ALA A 284 12.09 5.39 21.58
CA ALA A 284 13.44 4.86 21.73
C ALA A 284 14.51 5.70 21.01
N GLY A 285 14.14 6.58 20.07
CA GLY A 285 15.05 7.47 19.35
C GLY A 285 14.64 7.80 17.91
N LEU A 286 15.59 8.33 17.14
CA LEU A 286 15.46 8.52 15.69
C LEU A 286 15.79 7.21 14.97
N VAL A 287 14.83 6.67 14.22
CA VAL A 287 15.06 5.50 13.37
C VAL A 287 15.68 5.95 12.05
N VAL A 288 16.87 5.45 11.74
CA VAL A 288 17.57 5.71 10.48
C VAL A 288 17.62 4.42 9.66
N LEU A 289 17.05 4.46 8.45
CA LEU A 289 17.09 3.36 7.50
C LEU A 289 18.35 3.46 6.66
N VAL A 290 19.14 2.38 6.58
CA VAL A 290 20.42 2.32 5.84
C VAL A 290 20.59 0.95 5.16
N ASP A 291 21.28 0.92 4.02
CA ASP A 291 21.55 -0.30 3.25
C ASP A 291 22.58 -1.24 3.93
N ASN A 292 23.53 -0.66 4.66
CA ASN A 292 24.56 -1.39 5.40
C ASN A 292 24.94 -0.68 6.71
N PRO A 293 24.38 -1.10 7.86
CA PRO A 293 24.69 -0.49 9.17
C PRO A 293 26.07 -0.88 9.74
N GLN A 294 26.83 -1.77 9.08
CA GLN A 294 28.21 -2.11 9.48
C GLN A 294 29.27 -1.29 8.72
N ASP A 295 28.87 -0.42 7.79
CA ASP A 295 29.76 0.53 7.13
C ASP A 295 30.11 1.67 8.09
N ILE A 296 31.26 1.53 8.77
CA ILE A 296 31.72 2.46 9.82
C ILE A 296 31.81 3.90 9.29
N GLN A 297 32.30 4.11 8.06
CA GLN A 297 32.43 5.45 7.51
C GLN A 297 31.07 6.10 7.25
N LYS A 298 30.11 5.32 6.74
CA LYS A 298 28.73 5.77 6.52
C LYS A 298 28.04 6.08 7.84
N VAL A 299 28.17 5.19 8.82
CA VAL A 299 27.61 5.38 10.17
C VAL A 299 28.16 6.64 10.83
N ASP A 300 29.47 6.84 10.83
CA ASP A 300 30.09 8.04 11.40
C ASP A 300 29.59 9.32 10.71
N THR A 301 29.45 9.28 9.38
CA THR A 301 28.90 10.40 8.60
C THR A 301 27.45 10.69 8.97
N ILE A 302 26.62 9.67 9.16
CA ILE A 302 25.23 9.81 9.61
C ILE A 302 25.18 10.46 11.00
N LEU A 303 26.01 10.00 11.94
CA LEU A 303 26.08 10.54 13.30
C LEU A 303 26.51 12.01 13.31
N GLN A 304 27.44 12.40 12.42
CA GLN A 304 27.88 13.80 12.27
C GLN A 304 26.79 14.70 11.67
N LEU A 305 26.03 14.20 10.69
CA LEU A 305 24.94 14.95 10.04
C LEU A 305 23.70 15.07 10.91
N LEU A 306 23.54 14.20 11.92
CA LEU A 306 22.39 14.18 12.84
C LEU A 306 22.85 14.31 14.31
N PRO A 307 23.53 15.42 14.68
CA PRO A 307 24.13 15.55 16.01
C PRO A 307 23.07 15.60 17.12
N ARG A 308 23.43 15.11 18.31
CA ARG A 308 22.61 15.16 19.55
C ARG A 308 21.31 14.32 19.53
N GLN A 309 21.22 13.31 18.67
CA GLN A 309 20.08 12.41 18.61
C GLN A 309 20.50 10.98 18.97
N LYS A 310 19.67 10.28 19.75
CA LYS A 310 19.82 8.84 19.94
C LYS A 310 19.32 8.14 18.67
N ILE A 311 20.23 7.49 17.92
CA ILE A 311 19.93 6.89 16.63
C ILE A 311 19.78 5.37 16.79
N ASN A 312 18.68 4.84 16.27
CA ASN A 312 18.43 3.42 16.13
C ASN A 312 18.49 3.07 14.63
N PHE A 313 19.44 2.23 14.23
CA PHE A 313 19.54 1.82 12.83
C PHE A 313 18.49 0.76 12.50
N ALA A 314 17.97 0.83 11.28
CA ALA A 314 17.20 -0.21 10.62
C ALA A 314 17.85 -0.50 9.26
N VAL A 315 17.76 -1.74 8.79
CA VAL A 315 18.29 -2.14 7.50
C VAL A 315 17.17 -2.19 6.45
N GLY A 316 17.44 -1.66 5.26
CA GLY A 316 16.52 -1.70 4.13
C GLY A 316 17.22 -2.12 2.85
N LEU A 317 16.46 -2.61 1.88
CA LEU A 317 17.00 -2.86 0.55
C LEU A 317 17.25 -1.54 -0.18
N ARG A 318 18.23 -1.53 -1.09
CA ARG A 318 18.52 -0.40 -1.98
C ARG A 318 17.25 0.15 -2.62
N LYS A 319 16.40 -0.72 -3.16
CA LYS A 319 15.13 -0.36 -3.81
C LYS A 319 14.14 0.30 -2.84
N ASP A 320 14.02 -0.21 -1.62
CA ASP A 320 13.08 0.30 -0.62
C ASP A 320 13.51 1.67 -0.08
N ILE A 321 14.82 1.85 0.17
CA ILE A 321 15.39 3.14 0.59
C ILE A 321 15.16 4.22 -0.47
N LEU A 322 15.35 3.88 -1.75
CA LEU A 322 15.07 4.81 -2.85
C LEU A 322 13.58 5.15 -2.96
N LEU A 323 12.68 4.19 -2.71
CA LEU A 323 11.23 4.43 -2.69
C LEU A 323 10.82 5.34 -1.52
N PHE A 324 11.40 5.17 -0.34
CA PHE A 324 11.16 6.07 0.79
C PHE A 324 11.69 7.49 0.55
N LEU A 325 12.88 7.64 -0.03
CA LEU A 325 13.45 8.94 -0.40
C LEU A 325 12.60 9.65 -1.45
N ALA A 326 12.06 8.89 -2.39
CA ALA A 326 11.15 9.38 -3.40
C ALA A 326 9.81 9.84 -2.80
N ALA A 327 9.22 9.05 -1.89
CA ALA A 327 8.03 9.45 -1.13
C ALA A 327 8.26 10.73 -0.31
N ALA A 328 9.42 10.85 0.34
CA ALA A 328 9.77 12.01 1.17
C ALA A 328 9.96 13.32 0.37
N SER A 329 10.31 13.23 -0.90
CA SER A 329 10.55 14.39 -1.78
C SER A 329 9.34 14.79 -2.61
N GLY A 330 8.24 14.03 -2.54
CA GLY A 330 7.15 14.14 -3.51
C GLY A 330 7.56 13.72 -4.93
N GLU A 331 8.80 13.27 -5.12
CA GLU A 331 9.36 12.69 -6.33
C GLU A 331 9.25 11.16 -6.27
N LEU A 332 8.10 10.60 -5.87
CA LEU A 332 7.80 9.21 -6.23
C LEU A 332 8.14 9.09 -7.73
N PRO A 333 9.17 8.32 -8.14
CA PRO A 333 9.39 8.10 -9.54
C PRO A 333 8.06 7.56 -10.03
N THR A 334 7.50 8.23 -11.02
CA THR A 334 6.25 7.89 -11.67
C THR A 334 6.43 6.55 -12.39
N ARG A 335 6.55 5.48 -11.60
CA ARG A 335 6.31 4.10 -12.02
C ARG A 335 4.87 3.92 -12.49
N ASP A 336 3.99 4.85 -12.14
CA ASP A 336 2.59 4.85 -12.55
C ASP A 336 2.26 5.88 -13.65
N SER A 337 3.23 6.34 -14.46
CA SER A 337 2.78 6.86 -15.75
C SER A 337 2.14 5.68 -16.48
N ILE A 338 0.88 5.81 -16.87
CA ILE A 338 0.18 4.73 -17.57
C ILE A 338 0.98 4.30 -18.82
N GLY A 339 1.77 5.20 -19.41
CA GLY A 339 2.71 4.88 -20.48
C GLY A 339 3.77 3.82 -20.12
N ASN A 340 4.29 3.82 -18.89
CA ASN A 340 5.24 2.81 -18.42
C ASN A 340 4.53 1.49 -18.10
N ILE A 341 3.37 1.53 -17.45
CA ILE A 341 2.54 0.33 -17.18
C ILE A 341 2.13 -0.33 -18.49
N LEU A 342 1.70 0.45 -19.48
CA LEU A 342 1.38 -0.03 -20.82
C LEU A 342 2.63 -0.50 -21.57
N GLY A 343 3.82 0.03 -21.26
CA GLY A 343 5.09 -0.44 -21.78
C GLY A 343 5.41 -1.85 -21.29
N ASP A 344 5.24 -2.10 -19.99
CA ASP A 344 5.40 -3.42 -19.38
C ASP A 344 4.41 -4.42 -20.00
N LEU A 345 3.12 -4.05 -20.07
CA LEU A 345 2.06 -4.87 -20.69
C LEU A 345 2.34 -5.17 -22.18
N LYS A 346 2.84 -4.19 -22.95
CA LYS A 346 3.15 -4.40 -24.38
C LYS A 346 4.41 -5.24 -24.61
N ALA A 347 5.37 -5.20 -23.69
CA ALA A 347 6.58 -6.02 -23.78
C ALA A 347 6.25 -7.52 -23.57
N GLU A 348 5.24 -7.81 -22.76
CA GLU A 348 4.73 -9.16 -22.50
C GLU A 348 3.80 -9.67 -23.62
N ASP A 349 2.93 -8.82 -24.18
CA ASP A 349 2.09 -9.14 -25.37
C ASP A 349 2.93 -9.54 -26.62
N ALA A 350 4.20 -9.12 -26.69
CA ALA A 350 5.12 -9.50 -27.76
C ALA A 350 5.77 -10.88 -27.53
N ALA A 351 5.80 -11.36 -26.29
CA ALA A 351 6.40 -12.64 -25.91
C ALA A 351 5.42 -13.81 -26.08
N ASP A 352 4.11 -13.59 -25.88
CA ASP A 352 3.09 -14.62 -26.02
C ASP A 352 2.13 -14.37 -27.19
N ARG A 353 2.40 -15.05 -28.31
CA ARG A 353 1.38 -15.39 -29.31
C ARG A 353 1.12 -16.89 -29.27
N MET A 354 0.33 -17.36 -28.30
CA MET A 354 -0.73 -18.36 -28.48
C MET A 354 -1.34 -18.79 -27.13
N GLU A 355 -2.65 -19.01 -27.19
CA GLU A 355 -3.53 -19.74 -26.26
C GLU A 355 -4.18 -19.00 -25.06
N ASP A 356 -5.48 -19.30 -24.92
CA ASP A 356 -6.39 -18.80 -23.90
C ASP A 356 -5.87 -19.13 -22.50
N VAL A 357 -5.51 -18.09 -21.73
CA VAL A 357 -5.17 -18.23 -20.32
C VAL A 357 -6.42 -18.66 -19.54
N ALA A 358 -6.44 -19.94 -19.16
CA ALA A 358 -7.30 -20.47 -18.13
C ALA A 358 -6.98 -19.76 -16.81
N LEU A 359 -8.00 -19.16 -16.19
CA LEU A 359 -7.92 -18.53 -14.86
C LEU A 359 -7.66 -19.61 -13.81
N GLY A 360 -6.40 -19.74 -13.40
CA GLY A 360 -6.00 -20.70 -12.38
C GLY A 360 -4.51 -20.75 -12.12
N ASP A 361 -3.82 -19.59 -12.08
CA ASP A 361 -2.58 -19.37 -11.31
C ASP A 361 -2.30 -17.85 -11.32
N VAL A 362 -1.98 -17.30 -10.15
CA VAL A 362 -1.78 -15.86 -9.93
C VAL A 362 -0.38 -15.48 -10.41
N ASP A 363 -0.30 -14.90 -11.61
CA ASP A 363 0.95 -14.55 -12.31
C ASP A 363 1.28 -13.04 -12.21
N GLU A 364 2.54 -12.66 -12.49
CA GLU A 364 3.10 -11.29 -12.37
C GLU A 364 2.26 -10.20 -13.10
N ASN A 365 1.48 -10.60 -14.12
CA ASN A 365 0.48 -9.82 -14.85
C ASN A 365 -0.61 -9.19 -13.96
N ASP A 366 -0.98 -9.85 -12.86
CA ASP A 366 -1.96 -9.29 -11.91
C ASP A 366 -1.45 -7.98 -11.31
N SER A 367 -0.15 -7.85 -11.05
CA SER A 367 0.41 -6.63 -10.49
C SER A 367 0.27 -5.43 -11.44
N ALA A 368 0.49 -5.61 -12.75
CA ALA A 368 0.39 -4.54 -13.74
C ALA A 368 -1.07 -4.12 -13.98
N VAL A 369 -2.00 -5.07 -14.07
CA VAL A 369 -3.44 -4.78 -14.21
C VAL A 369 -4.01 -4.15 -12.93
N ILE A 370 -3.57 -4.59 -11.75
CA ILE A 370 -3.92 -3.96 -10.47
C ILE A 370 -3.44 -2.51 -10.43
N ARG A 371 -2.17 -2.24 -10.77
CA ARG A 371 -1.63 -0.88 -10.83
C ARG A 371 -2.40 -0.02 -11.84
N LEU A 372 -2.67 -0.56 -13.03
CA LEU A 372 -3.45 0.13 -14.06
C LEU A 372 -4.85 0.52 -13.56
N ALA A 373 -5.59 -0.42 -12.99
CA ALA A 373 -6.93 -0.18 -12.46
C ALA A 373 -6.94 0.89 -11.36
N ASN A 374 -6.01 0.81 -10.42
CA ASN A 374 -5.87 1.81 -9.35
C ASN A 374 -5.50 3.18 -9.93
N GLN A 375 -4.56 3.22 -10.88
CA GLN A 375 -4.09 4.46 -11.48
C GLN A 375 -5.19 5.16 -12.30
N ILE A 376 -6.01 4.40 -13.04
CA ILE A 376 -7.20 4.94 -13.74
C ILE A 376 -8.13 5.66 -12.75
N ILE A 377 -8.39 5.06 -11.58
CA ILE A 377 -9.25 5.67 -10.55
C ILE A 377 -8.59 6.93 -9.98
N VAL A 378 -7.31 6.88 -9.62
CA VAL A 378 -6.57 8.02 -9.07
C VAL A 378 -6.55 9.20 -10.05
N ASP A 379 -6.25 8.94 -11.33
CA ASP A 379 -6.20 9.98 -12.35
C ASP A 379 -7.57 10.57 -12.66
N ALA A 380 -8.62 9.75 -12.70
CA ALA A 380 -9.98 10.22 -12.85
C ALA A 380 -10.39 11.14 -11.68
N VAL A 381 -10.02 10.80 -10.44
CA VAL A 381 -10.29 11.63 -9.27
C VAL A 381 -9.50 12.95 -9.32
N LYS A 382 -8.20 12.89 -9.65
CA LYS A 382 -7.36 14.09 -9.84
C LYS A 382 -7.92 15.01 -10.93
N ALA A 383 -8.44 14.42 -12.01
CA ALA A 383 -9.12 15.12 -13.10
C ALA A 383 -10.52 15.63 -12.74
N ARG A 384 -11.03 15.31 -11.54
CA ARG A 384 -12.40 15.61 -11.07
C ARG A 384 -13.48 15.04 -12.00
N ALA A 385 -13.26 13.83 -12.49
CA ALA A 385 -14.25 13.10 -13.27
C ALA A 385 -15.43 12.65 -12.40
N SER A 386 -16.63 12.62 -12.96
CA SER A 386 -17.83 12.05 -12.34
C SER A 386 -17.99 10.56 -12.64
N ASP A 387 -17.57 10.12 -13.82
CA ASP A 387 -17.73 8.76 -14.29
C ASP A 387 -16.46 8.30 -15.04
N ILE A 388 -16.10 7.04 -14.88
CA ILE A 388 -15.07 6.33 -15.65
C ILE A 388 -15.79 5.26 -16.45
N HIS A 389 -15.48 5.16 -17.73
CA HIS A 389 -16.03 4.19 -18.66
C HIS A 389 -14.89 3.31 -19.19
N ILE A 390 -15.01 2.00 -19.05
CA ILE A 390 -14.08 1.01 -19.62
C ILE A 390 -14.87 0.22 -20.67
N GLU A 391 -14.47 0.37 -21.92
CA GLU A 391 -15.25 -0.07 -23.10
C GLU A 391 -14.40 -1.01 -23.98
N PRO A 392 -14.51 -2.34 -23.77
CA PRO A 392 -13.81 -3.32 -24.58
C PRO A 392 -14.41 -3.51 -25.98
N TYR A 393 -13.55 -3.62 -27.00
CA TYR A 393 -13.98 -3.85 -28.40
C TYR A 393 -13.54 -5.23 -28.96
N GLY A 394 -13.01 -6.12 -28.12
CA GLY A 394 -12.52 -7.46 -28.49
C GLY A 394 -10.99 -7.60 -28.36
N PRO A 395 -10.42 -8.77 -28.71
CA PRO A 395 -8.99 -9.03 -28.53
C PRO A 395 -8.09 -8.24 -29.48
N GLN A 396 -8.57 -7.96 -30.69
CA GLN A 396 -7.78 -7.30 -31.74
C GLN A 396 -7.91 -5.77 -31.75
N ARG A 397 -8.74 -5.20 -30.88
CA ARG A 397 -8.97 -3.75 -30.77
C ARG A 397 -8.73 -3.32 -29.35
N ASP A 398 -8.17 -2.12 -29.20
CA ASP A 398 -7.95 -1.55 -27.88
C ASP A 398 -9.25 -1.42 -27.09
N THR A 399 -9.16 -1.69 -25.79
CA THR A 399 -10.15 -1.25 -24.81
C THR A 399 -10.00 0.24 -24.62
N VAL A 400 -11.08 0.99 -24.84
CA VAL A 400 -11.09 2.44 -24.71
C VAL A 400 -11.54 2.79 -23.31
N ILE A 401 -10.75 3.61 -22.61
CA ILE A 401 -11.11 4.19 -21.33
C ILE A 401 -11.50 5.64 -21.57
N ARG A 402 -12.70 6.00 -21.15
CA ARG A 402 -13.19 7.38 -21.19
C ARG A 402 -13.48 7.87 -19.78
N ILE A 403 -13.31 9.16 -19.55
CA ILE A 403 -13.73 9.80 -18.30
C ILE A 403 -14.71 10.91 -18.60
N ARG A 404 -15.67 11.13 -17.71
CA ARG A 404 -16.60 12.24 -17.78
C ARG A 404 -16.15 13.35 -16.86
N VAL A 405 -15.68 14.47 -17.42
CA VAL A 405 -15.26 15.66 -16.67
C VAL A 405 -16.19 16.81 -17.02
N ASP A 406 -16.78 17.44 -16.01
CA ASP A 406 -17.72 18.56 -16.18
C ASP A 406 -18.84 18.29 -17.21
N GLY A 407 -19.36 17.05 -17.20
CA GLY A 407 -20.43 16.58 -18.08
C GLY A 407 -19.98 16.12 -19.47
N GLY A 408 -18.79 16.50 -19.93
CA GLY A 408 -18.21 16.05 -21.20
C GLY A 408 -17.53 14.70 -21.06
N CYS A 409 -17.82 13.77 -21.97
CA CYS A 409 -17.11 12.49 -22.07
C CYS A 409 -15.91 12.65 -23.00
N MET A 410 -14.73 12.27 -22.56
CA MET A 410 -13.50 12.35 -23.34
C MET A 410 -12.70 11.04 -23.23
N GLU A 411 -12.04 10.68 -24.32
CA GLU A 411 -11.08 9.58 -24.31
C GLU A 411 -9.93 9.93 -23.36
N TYR A 412 -9.69 9.05 -22.40
CA TYR A 412 -8.63 9.17 -21.42
C TYR A 412 -7.40 8.39 -21.87
N GLN A 413 -7.59 7.11 -22.19
CA GLN A 413 -6.51 6.17 -22.45
C GLN A 413 -7.01 4.97 -23.25
N LYS A 414 -6.11 4.34 -24.01
CA LYS A 414 -6.33 3.04 -24.64
C LYS A 414 -5.47 1.97 -23.99
N VAL A 415 -6.04 0.79 -23.82
CA VAL A 415 -5.38 -0.41 -23.25
C VAL A 415 -5.47 -1.52 -24.31
N PRO A 416 -4.39 -2.29 -24.57
CA PRO A 416 -4.44 -3.38 -25.53
C PRO A 416 -5.60 -4.35 -25.27
N GLY A 417 -6.23 -4.82 -26.35
CA GLY A 417 -7.41 -5.69 -26.29
C GLY A 417 -7.18 -7.02 -25.56
N ALA A 418 -5.93 -7.48 -25.47
CA ALA A 418 -5.53 -8.68 -24.71
C ALA A 418 -5.95 -8.58 -23.23
N TYR A 419 -5.74 -7.42 -22.60
CA TYR A 419 -6.00 -7.20 -21.17
C TYR A 419 -7.46 -6.87 -20.82
N ARG A 420 -8.36 -6.82 -21.80
CA ARG A 420 -9.75 -6.40 -21.60
C ARG A 420 -10.47 -7.19 -20.49
N ARG A 421 -10.27 -8.52 -20.47
CA ARG A 421 -10.91 -9.41 -19.50
C ARG A 421 -10.28 -9.26 -18.12
N ALA A 422 -8.96 -9.14 -18.04
CA ALA A 422 -8.24 -8.94 -16.79
C ALA A 422 -8.63 -7.62 -16.12
N LEU A 423 -8.75 -6.53 -16.89
CA LEU A 423 -9.17 -5.23 -16.38
C LEU A 423 -10.61 -5.27 -15.82
N VAL A 424 -11.56 -5.87 -16.56
CA VAL A 424 -12.94 -6.06 -16.07
C VAL A 424 -12.97 -6.93 -14.81
N ALA A 425 -12.25 -8.05 -14.80
CA ALA A 425 -12.17 -8.96 -13.66
C ALA A 425 -11.61 -8.26 -12.42
N ARG A 426 -10.57 -7.43 -12.58
CA ARG A 426 -10.00 -6.63 -11.48
C ARG A 426 -11.04 -5.68 -10.88
N ILE A 427 -11.81 -4.98 -11.70
CA ILE A 427 -12.87 -4.09 -11.20
C ILE A 427 -13.98 -4.89 -10.50
N LYS A 428 -14.37 -6.06 -11.03
CA LYS A 428 -15.32 -6.98 -10.38
C LYS A 428 -14.84 -7.43 -9.00
N ILE A 429 -13.56 -7.79 -8.86
CA ILE A 429 -12.94 -8.14 -7.56
C ILE A 429 -13.07 -6.98 -6.57
N MET A 430 -12.68 -5.76 -7.00
CA MET A 430 -12.76 -4.57 -6.14
C MET A 430 -14.19 -4.27 -5.69
N ALA A 431 -15.17 -4.55 -6.54
CA ALA A 431 -16.60 -4.31 -6.29
C ALA A 431 -17.34 -5.50 -5.67
N GLN A 432 -16.63 -6.60 -5.34
CA GLN A 432 -17.20 -7.85 -4.80
C GLN A 432 -18.27 -8.49 -5.71
N LEU A 433 -18.05 -8.45 -7.02
CA LEU A 433 -18.94 -9.00 -8.04
C LEU A 433 -18.50 -10.41 -8.47
N ASP A 434 -19.43 -11.16 -9.06
CA ASP A 434 -19.15 -12.50 -9.60
C ASP A 434 -18.37 -12.38 -10.93
N ILE A 435 -17.13 -12.86 -10.92
CA ILE A 435 -16.20 -12.83 -12.07
C ILE A 435 -16.60 -13.84 -13.15
N ALA A 436 -17.19 -14.96 -12.74
CA ALA A 436 -17.59 -16.05 -13.63
C ALA A 436 -18.86 -15.69 -14.41
N GLU A 437 -19.77 -14.95 -13.79
CA GLU A 437 -20.97 -14.46 -14.47
C GLU A 437 -20.67 -13.24 -15.34
N ARG A 438 -20.99 -13.34 -16.63
CA ARG A 438 -20.70 -12.32 -17.66
C ARG A 438 -21.88 -12.02 -18.58
N ARG A 439 -23.03 -12.66 -18.34
CA ARG A 439 -24.19 -12.66 -19.24
C ARG A 439 -25.33 -11.80 -18.72
N LYS A 440 -25.24 -11.34 -17.47
CA LYS A 440 -26.24 -10.45 -16.84
C LYS A 440 -25.54 -9.21 -16.26
N PRO A 441 -26.21 -8.04 -16.24
CA PRO A 441 -25.68 -6.88 -15.55
C PRO A 441 -25.42 -7.15 -14.07
N GLN A 442 -24.39 -6.50 -13.52
CA GLN A 442 -24.08 -6.57 -12.09
C GLN A 442 -23.72 -5.19 -11.54
N ASP A 443 -24.19 -4.89 -10.33
CA ASP A 443 -23.98 -3.63 -9.63
C ASP A 443 -23.24 -3.87 -8.31
N GLY A 444 -22.23 -3.05 -8.03
CA GLY A 444 -21.40 -3.15 -6.84
C GLY A 444 -20.87 -1.80 -6.36
N LYS A 445 -20.12 -1.83 -5.27
CA LYS A 445 -19.50 -0.64 -4.68
C LYS A 445 -18.03 -0.92 -4.38
N ILE A 446 -17.18 0.05 -4.63
CA ILE A 446 -15.77 0.05 -4.24
C ILE A 446 -15.58 1.15 -3.19
N LYS A 447 -15.04 0.78 -2.04
CA LYS A 447 -14.45 1.74 -1.10
C LYS A 447 -12.98 1.89 -1.48
N PHE A 448 -12.61 3.03 -2.05
CA PHE A 448 -11.27 3.29 -2.55
C PHE A 448 -10.59 4.33 -1.68
N LYS A 449 -9.39 4.02 -1.19
CA LYS A 449 -8.58 4.95 -0.41
C LYS A 449 -7.57 5.62 -1.35
N LEU A 450 -7.66 6.93 -1.48
CA LEU A 450 -6.72 7.70 -2.28
C LEU A 450 -5.35 7.75 -1.60
N PRO A 451 -4.25 7.91 -2.38
CA PRO A 451 -2.91 8.07 -1.82
C PRO A 451 -2.78 9.22 -0.82
N GLU A 452 -3.59 10.27 -0.99
CA GLU A 452 -3.66 11.44 -0.09
C GLU A 452 -4.42 11.14 1.24
N GLY A 453 -4.82 9.88 1.48
CA GLY A 453 -5.50 9.44 2.70
C GLY A 453 -7.01 9.66 2.73
N LYS A 454 -7.59 10.23 1.67
CA LYS A 454 -9.04 10.45 1.55
C LYS A 454 -9.75 9.20 1.02
N ASP A 455 -10.79 8.77 1.72
CA ASP A 455 -11.67 7.69 1.27
C ASP A 455 -12.73 8.22 0.30
N ILE A 456 -12.98 7.47 -0.77
CA ILE A 456 -14.06 7.70 -1.72
C ILE A 456 -14.86 6.42 -1.93
N GLU A 457 -16.16 6.57 -2.17
CA GLU A 457 -17.02 5.47 -2.61
C GLU A 457 -17.26 5.58 -4.12
N ILE A 458 -17.13 4.47 -4.82
CA ILE A 458 -17.34 4.38 -6.26
C ILE A 458 -18.42 3.33 -6.50
N ARG A 459 -19.45 3.67 -7.26
CA ARG A 459 -20.44 2.68 -7.71
C ARG A 459 -20.02 2.10 -9.04
N VAL A 460 -20.15 0.80 -9.18
CA VAL A 460 -19.73 0.06 -10.35
C VAL A 460 -20.94 -0.64 -10.94
N ALA A 461 -21.15 -0.46 -12.24
CA ALA A 461 -22.08 -1.27 -13.03
C ALA A 461 -21.28 -1.97 -14.14
N THR A 462 -21.50 -3.27 -14.28
CA THR A 462 -20.99 -4.07 -15.41
C THR A 462 -22.15 -4.46 -16.30
N VAL A 463 -22.01 -4.28 -17.61
CA VAL A 463 -23.07 -4.56 -18.58
C VAL A 463 -22.50 -5.42 -19.71
N PRO A 464 -23.05 -6.63 -19.97
CA PRO A 464 -22.64 -7.45 -21.10
C PRO A 464 -22.87 -6.72 -22.42
N THR A 465 -21.85 -6.70 -23.28
CA THR A 465 -21.89 -6.09 -24.61
C THR A 465 -21.54 -7.13 -25.69
N ALA A 466 -21.64 -6.73 -26.96
CA ALA A 466 -21.39 -7.61 -28.10
C ALA A 466 -19.99 -8.27 -28.02
N ASN A 467 -19.82 -9.42 -28.69
CA ASN A 467 -18.57 -10.18 -28.73
C ASN A 467 -18.11 -10.73 -27.37
N ALA A 468 -19.06 -11.04 -26.47
CA ALA A 468 -18.79 -11.55 -25.12
C ALA A 468 -17.84 -10.64 -24.31
N ASN A 469 -18.01 -9.33 -24.50
CA ASN A 469 -17.38 -8.28 -23.71
C ASN A 469 -18.30 -7.83 -22.58
N GLU A 470 -17.75 -7.07 -21.65
CA GLU A 470 -18.49 -6.43 -20.57
C GLU A 470 -17.98 -5.01 -20.43
N ASP A 471 -18.87 -4.04 -20.60
CA ASP A 471 -18.58 -2.64 -20.34
C ASP A 471 -18.66 -2.39 -18.84
N VAL A 472 -17.76 -1.55 -18.33
CA VAL A 472 -17.75 -1.16 -16.92
C VAL A 472 -17.93 0.35 -16.82
N VAL A 473 -18.93 0.75 -16.04
CA VAL A 473 -19.17 2.15 -15.70
C VAL A 473 -18.94 2.31 -14.20
N MET A 474 -18.00 3.17 -13.84
CA MET A 474 -17.69 3.50 -12.46
C MET A 474 -18.07 4.95 -12.18
N ARG A 475 -19.03 5.19 -11.30
CA ARG A 475 -19.42 6.53 -10.85
C ARG A 475 -18.69 6.87 -9.57
N ILE A 476 -17.86 7.91 -9.61
CA ILE A 476 -17.15 8.44 -8.45
C ILE A 476 -18.14 9.28 -7.66
N LEU A 477 -18.47 8.87 -6.43
CA LEU A 477 -19.33 9.67 -5.57
C LEU A 477 -18.55 10.86 -5.03
N ALA A 478 -19.13 12.04 -5.14
CA ALA A 478 -18.52 13.27 -4.63
C ALA A 478 -18.44 13.24 -3.09
N SER A 479 -17.61 14.13 -2.54
CA SER A 479 -17.47 14.37 -1.09
C SER A 479 -18.82 14.28 -0.36
N ASN A 480 -18.87 13.56 0.77
CA ASN A 480 -20.06 13.32 1.59
C ASN A 480 -20.73 14.59 2.15
N GLU A 481 -20.23 15.79 1.85
CA GLU A 481 -20.70 17.03 2.45
C GLU A 481 -21.53 17.85 1.47
N ALA A 482 -22.70 18.28 1.92
CA ALA A 482 -23.57 19.16 1.15
C ALA A 482 -22.90 20.54 0.94
N ILE A 483 -23.02 21.07 -0.27
CA ILE A 483 -22.53 22.41 -0.59
C ILE A 483 -23.37 23.42 0.20
N PRO A 484 -22.77 24.43 0.87
CA PRO A 484 -23.53 25.50 1.49
C PRO A 484 -24.44 26.21 0.47
N ILE A 485 -25.68 26.51 0.84
CA ILE A 485 -26.68 27.10 -0.07
C ILE A 485 -26.19 28.39 -0.77
N ASP A 486 -25.39 29.21 -0.08
CA ASP A 486 -24.81 30.45 -0.60
C ASP A 486 -23.76 30.23 -1.70
N ARG A 487 -23.25 29.00 -1.84
CA ARG A 487 -22.25 28.62 -2.85
C ARG A 487 -22.84 27.95 -4.09
N LEU A 488 -24.17 27.83 -4.18
CA LEU A 488 -24.84 27.26 -5.37
C LEU A 488 -24.77 28.16 -6.61
N GLY A 489 -24.36 29.43 -6.45
CA GLY A 489 -24.31 30.38 -7.57
C GLY A 489 -25.69 30.84 -8.03
N MET A 490 -26.64 30.94 -7.10
CA MET A 490 -27.94 31.58 -7.35
C MET A 490 -27.77 33.10 -7.37
N THR A 491 -28.58 33.79 -8.17
CA THR A 491 -28.76 35.25 -8.05
C THR A 491 -29.28 35.60 -6.67
N GLU A 492 -29.02 36.81 -6.21
CA GLU A 492 -29.49 37.30 -4.90
C GLU A 492 -30.99 37.09 -4.68
N ARG A 493 -31.83 37.42 -5.67
CA ARG A 493 -33.28 37.18 -5.62
C ARG A 493 -33.59 35.70 -5.43
N ASN A 494 -33.13 34.83 -6.32
CA ASN A 494 -33.41 33.38 -6.23
C ASN A 494 -32.91 32.76 -4.90
N LEU A 495 -31.74 33.18 -4.41
CA LEU A 495 -31.23 32.71 -3.12
C LEU A 495 -32.11 33.16 -1.95
N ARG A 496 -32.51 34.43 -1.92
CA ARG A 496 -33.39 34.99 -0.89
C ARG A 496 -34.74 34.30 -0.90
N GLU A 497 -35.41 34.25 -2.05
CA GLU A 497 -36.75 33.65 -2.16
C GLU A 497 -36.72 32.15 -1.82
N LEU A 498 -35.69 31.41 -2.26
CA LEU A 498 -35.55 29.99 -1.93
C LEU A 498 -35.37 29.77 -0.42
N LYS A 499 -34.55 30.59 0.26
CA LYS A 499 -34.42 30.55 1.72
C LYS A 499 -35.75 30.85 2.40
N THR A 500 -36.47 31.87 1.93
CA THR A 500 -37.77 32.26 2.48
C THR A 500 -38.80 31.13 2.40
N ILE A 501 -38.91 30.43 1.27
CA ILE A 501 -39.84 29.30 1.16
C ILE A 501 -39.36 28.06 1.93
N ALA A 502 -38.05 27.82 2.03
CA ALA A 502 -37.49 26.70 2.81
C ALA A 502 -37.71 26.84 4.32
N GLU A 503 -37.87 28.07 4.82
CA GLU A 503 -38.14 28.34 6.24
C GLU A 503 -39.63 28.21 6.60
N LYS A 504 -40.52 28.09 5.63
CA LYS A 504 -41.96 27.87 5.88
C LYS A 504 -42.18 26.59 6.71
N PRO A 505 -43.22 26.55 7.56
CA PRO A 505 -43.54 25.37 8.36
C PRO A 505 -44.02 24.20 7.50
N TYR A 506 -44.73 24.48 6.41
CA TYR A 506 -45.27 23.47 5.51
C TYR A 506 -45.39 23.97 4.08
N GLY A 507 -45.58 23.04 3.15
CA GLY A 507 -45.76 23.30 1.72
C GLY A 507 -44.78 22.52 0.85
N LEU A 508 -44.93 22.63 -0.47
CA LEU A 508 -44.21 21.84 -1.46
C LEU A 508 -43.18 22.70 -2.22
N ILE A 509 -41.92 22.28 -2.20
CA ILE A 509 -40.82 22.85 -2.99
C ILE A 509 -40.33 21.81 -3.99
N LEU A 510 -40.32 22.16 -5.26
CA LEU A 510 -39.89 21.25 -6.33
C LEU A 510 -38.60 21.76 -6.97
N CYS A 511 -37.58 20.90 -7.06
CA CYS A 511 -36.40 21.17 -7.87
C CYS A 511 -36.45 20.32 -9.15
N VAL A 512 -36.38 20.95 -10.32
CA VAL A 512 -36.64 20.29 -11.60
C VAL A 512 -35.55 20.47 -12.63
N GLY A 513 -35.46 19.50 -13.55
CA GLY A 513 -34.43 19.45 -14.59
C GLY A 513 -34.05 18.03 -14.99
N PRO A 514 -33.28 17.85 -16.07
CA PRO A 514 -32.84 16.56 -16.57
C PRO A 514 -31.83 15.92 -15.61
N THR A 515 -31.42 14.71 -15.93
CA THR A 515 -30.34 14.03 -15.23
C THR A 515 -29.06 14.87 -15.29
N GLY A 516 -28.34 14.95 -14.17
CA GLY A 516 -27.09 15.70 -14.09
C GLY A 516 -27.22 17.22 -14.02
N SER A 517 -28.43 17.77 -13.85
CA SER A 517 -28.63 19.22 -13.67
C SER A 517 -28.32 19.75 -12.26
N GLY A 518 -27.94 18.88 -11.32
CA GLY A 518 -27.57 19.26 -9.96
C GLY A 518 -28.74 19.38 -8.95
N LYS A 519 -29.92 18.81 -9.26
CA LYS A 519 -31.11 18.86 -8.38
C LYS A 519 -30.84 18.34 -6.97
N THR A 520 -30.28 17.14 -6.87
CA THR A 520 -29.92 16.50 -5.60
C THR A 520 -28.97 17.40 -4.80
N THR A 521 -27.94 17.95 -5.44
CA THR A 521 -27.00 18.88 -4.80
C THR A 521 -27.75 20.09 -4.21
N THR A 522 -28.64 20.70 -4.98
CA THR A 522 -29.43 21.85 -4.52
C THR A 522 -30.39 21.49 -3.39
N LEU A 523 -31.09 20.35 -3.46
CA LEU A 523 -31.96 19.90 -2.37
C LEU A 523 -31.16 19.68 -1.08
N HIS A 524 -30.01 18.98 -1.13
CA HIS A 524 -29.18 18.78 0.05
C HIS A 524 -28.58 20.07 0.61
N SER A 525 -28.30 21.06 -0.24
CA SER A 525 -27.93 22.40 0.21
C SER A 525 -29.07 23.11 0.95
N VAL A 526 -30.31 22.98 0.48
CA VAL A 526 -31.50 23.53 1.16
C VAL A 526 -31.73 22.80 2.48
N LEU A 527 -31.68 21.45 2.48
CA LEU A 527 -31.80 20.64 3.70
C LEU A 527 -30.72 21.01 4.71
N GLY A 528 -29.47 21.20 4.26
CA GLY A 528 -28.36 21.63 5.11
C GLY A 528 -28.58 23.01 5.74
N TYR A 529 -29.23 23.94 5.03
CA TYR A 529 -29.58 25.26 5.54
C TYR A 529 -30.66 25.20 6.66
N ILE A 530 -31.64 24.31 6.52
CA ILE A 530 -32.75 24.16 7.49
C ILE A 530 -32.52 23.07 8.53
N ASN A 531 -31.38 22.38 8.48
CA ASN A 531 -30.99 21.32 9.43
C ASN A 531 -30.63 21.92 10.79
N LYS A 532 -31.66 22.14 11.61
CA LYS A 532 -31.56 22.66 12.97
C LYS A 532 -32.07 21.62 13.97
N PRO A 533 -31.56 21.57 15.22
CA PRO A 533 -31.99 20.56 16.21
C PRO A 533 -33.49 20.49 16.46
N GLU A 534 -34.20 21.62 16.29
CA GLU A 534 -35.64 21.75 16.45
C GLU A 534 -36.46 21.27 15.24
N ARG A 535 -35.83 20.84 14.13
CA ARG A 535 -36.52 20.33 12.94
C ARG A 535 -36.15 18.88 12.66
N LYS A 536 -37.14 18.00 12.62
CA LYS A 536 -37.00 16.60 12.23
C LYS A 536 -37.08 16.43 10.73
N ILE A 537 -35.96 16.08 10.11
CA ILE A 537 -35.85 15.91 8.65
C ILE A 537 -35.72 14.43 8.29
N TRP A 538 -36.66 13.93 7.49
CA TRP A 538 -36.63 12.57 6.91
C TRP A 538 -36.46 12.63 5.40
N THR A 539 -35.63 11.75 4.84
CA THR A 539 -35.42 11.67 3.39
C THR A 539 -35.56 10.25 2.88
N ALA A 540 -36.25 10.07 1.75
CA ALA A 540 -36.27 8.83 0.97
C ALA A 540 -35.54 9.07 -0.34
N GLU A 541 -34.49 8.29 -0.61
CA GLU A 541 -33.60 8.48 -1.76
C GLU A 541 -33.33 7.15 -2.49
N ASP A 542 -33.09 7.20 -3.79
CA ASP A 542 -32.74 6.04 -4.60
C ASP A 542 -31.52 6.30 -5.50
N PRO A 543 -30.30 6.02 -5.02
CA PRO A 543 -29.91 5.77 -3.61
C PRO A 543 -29.51 7.05 -2.86
N VAL A 544 -29.09 6.91 -1.59
CA VAL A 544 -28.57 8.05 -0.80
C VAL A 544 -27.21 8.49 -1.37
N GLU A 545 -27.14 9.72 -1.90
CA GLU A 545 -25.93 10.26 -2.56
C GLU A 545 -25.07 11.13 -1.64
N ILE A 546 -25.69 11.94 -0.78
CA ILE A 546 -25.01 12.89 0.11
C ILE A 546 -25.47 12.63 1.53
N THR A 547 -24.56 12.21 2.41
CA THR A 547 -24.89 11.93 3.81
C THR A 547 -24.73 13.17 4.68
N GLN A 548 -25.78 13.59 5.40
CA GLN A 548 -25.72 14.75 6.28
C GLN A 548 -26.07 14.36 7.71
N TYR A 549 -25.17 14.68 8.63
CA TYR A 549 -25.46 14.53 10.07
C TYR A 549 -26.69 15.35 10.46
N GLY A 550 -27.58 14.77 11.27
CA GLY A 550 -28.86 15.38 11.68
C GLY A 550 -30.07 14.91 10.87
N LEU A 551 -29.88 14.49 9.62
CA LEU A 551 -30.96 13.96 8.79
C LEU A 551 -31.23 12.47 9.09
N ARG A 552 -32.46 12.02 8.84
CA ARG A 552 -32.84 10.61 8.82
C ARG A 552 -33.04 10.16 7.38
N GLN A 553 -31.97 9.65 6.78
CA GLN A 553 -31.94 9.29 5.37
C GLN A 553 -32.18 7.79 5.20
N VAL A 554 -33.21 7.43 4.44
CA VAL A 554 -33.52 6.04 4.09
C VAL A 554 -33.32 5.84 2.59
N GLN A 555 -32.80 4.67 2.25
CA GLN A 555 -32.67 4.26 0.87
C GLN A 555 -33.88 3.43 0.46
N VAL A 556 -34.47 3.74 -0.70
CA VAL A 556 -35.51 2.93 -1.32
C VAL A 556 -34.96 1.54 -1.65
N ASN A 557 -35.77 0.52 -1.43
CA ASN A 557 -35.44 -0.87 -1.77
C ASN A 557 -36.67 -1.57 -2.40
N PRO A 558 -36.81 -1.48 -3.73
CA PRO A 558 -37.96 -2.07 -4.43
C PRO A 558 -38.06 -3.59 -4.25
N LYS A 559 -36.93 -4.29 -4.03
CA LYS A 559 -36.90 -5.75 -3.88
C LYS A 559 -37.68 -6.25 -2.66
N ILE A 560 -37.84 -5.41 -1.63
CA ILE A 560 -38.62 -5.73 -0.42
C ILE A 560 -39.93 -4.92 -0.34
N GLY A 561 -40.32 -4.25 -1.42
CA GLY A 561 -41.52 -3.39 -1.45
C GLY A 561 -41.37 -2.04 -0.73
N TYR A 562 -40.15 -1.65 -0.33
CA TYR A 562 -39.89 -0.36 0.30
C TYR A 562 -39.68 0.73 -0.74
N THR A 563 -40.77 1.20 -1.35
CA THR A 563 -40.82 2.22 -2.42
C THR A 563 -40.88 3.67 -1.87
N PHE A 564 -40.79 4.68 -2.73
CA PHE A 564 -40.98 6.09 -2.34
C PHE A 564 -42.35 6.33 -1.68
N ALA A 565 -43.43 5.82 -2.26
CA ALA A 565 -44.78 5.93 -1.68
C ALA A 565 -44.89 5.25 -0.31
N THR A 566 -44.28 4.06 -0.14
CA THR A 566 -44.25 3.37 1.16
C THR A 566 -43.44 4.14 2.19
N ALA A 567 -42.29 4.70 1.82
CA ALA A 567 -41.46 5.53 2.69
C ALA A 567 -42.21 6.80 3.12
N MET A 568 -42.89 7.48 2.20
CA MET A 568 -43.72 8.66 2.48
C MET A 568 -44.79 8.37 3.54
N ARG A 569 -45.56 7.30 3.36
CA ARG A 569 -46.57 6.88 4.34
C ARG A 569 -45.97 6.54 5.70
N ALA A 570 -44.76 6.00 5.73
CA ALA A 570 -44.05 5.71 6.98
C ALA A 570 -43.60 6.99 7.68
N PHE A 571 -43.09 7.97 6.93
CA PHE A 571 -42.64 9.25 7.46
C PHE A 571 -43.76 10.01 8.14
N LEU A 572 -44.98 10.02 7.59
CA LEU A 572 -46.14 10.67 8.23
C LEU A 572 -46.48 10.12 9.63
N ARG A 573 -45.96 8.94 10.00
CA ARG A 573 -46.08 8.36 11.36
C ARG A 573 -44.81 8.51 12.20
N ALA A 574 -43.77 9.12 11.65
CA ALA A 574 -42.44 9.26 12.24
C ALA A 574 -42.16 10.68 12.76
N ASP A 575 -43.23 11.47 12.96
CA ASP A 575 -43.19 12.85 13.46
C ASP A 575 -42.17 13.75 12.71
N PRO A 576 -42.30 13.90 11.38
CA PRO A 576 -41.40 14.75 10.60
C PRO A 576 -41.87 16.20 10.63
N ASP A 577 -40.93 17.16 10.58
CA ASP A 577 -41.24 18.54 10.19
C ASP A 577 -41.00 18.73 8.68
N VAL A 578 -39.97 18.08 8.17
CA VAL A 578 -39.53 18.16 6.78
C VAL A 578 -39.40 16.77 6.18
N ILE A 579 -39.95 16.59 4.99
CA ILE A 579 -39.84 15.36 4.22
C ILE A 579 -39.19 15.66 2.87
N MET A 580 -38.12 14.95 2.53
CA MET A 580 -37.55 14.96 1.18
C MET A 580 -37.78 13.63 0.48
N VAL A 581 -38.33 13.69 -0.72
CA VAL A 581 -38.46 12.51 -1.60
C VAL A 581 -37.58 12.74 -2.81
N GLY A 582 -36.67 11.80 -3.08
CA GLY A 582 -35.69 11.91 -4.16
C GLY A 582 -36.32 12.29 -5.50
N GLU A 583 -37.48 11.72 -5.83
CA GLU A 583 -38.25 12.08 -7.02
C GLU A 583 -39.73 11.70 -6.93
N MET A 584 -40.58 12.48 -7.60
CA MET A 584 -42.01 12.18 -7.79
C MET A 584 -42.24 11.70 -9.22
N ARG A 585 -41.97 10.41 -9.47
CA ARG A 585 -42.14 9.80 -10.82
C ARG A 585 -43.59 9.46 -11.15
N ASP A 586 -44.33 8.97 -10.16
CA ASP A 586 -45.68 8.45 -10.31
C ASP A 586 -46.72 9.31 -9.57
N ALA A 587 -47.98 9.15 -9.99
CA ALA A 587 -49.10 9.90 -9.43
C ALA A 587 -49.33 9.60 -7.95
N GLU A 588 -49.03 8.37 -7.50
CA GLU A 588 -49.19 7.96 -6.11
C GLU A 588 -48.23 8.73 -5.18
N THR A 589 -46.95 8.78 -5.53
CA THR A 589 -45.92 9.50 -4.77
C THR A 589 -46.17 11.01 -4.80
N ALA A 590 -46.58 11.55 -5.95
CA ALA A 590 -46.93 12.96 -6.07
C ALA A 590 -48.15 13.34 -5.21
N ALA A 591 -49.21 12.52 -5.22
CA ALA A 591 -50.39 12.72 -4.38
C ALA A 591 -50.04 12.67 -2.89
N ALA A 592 -49.25 11.68 -2.46
CA ALA A 592 -48.79 11.57 -1.08
C ALA A 592 -47.94 12.79 -0.64
N GLY A 593 -47.13 13.35 -1.54
CA GLY A 593 -46.36 14.57 -1.27
C GLY A 593 -47.24 15.82 -1.09
N ILE A 594 -48.28 15.96 -1.92
CA ILE A 594 -49.24 17.06 -1.78
C ILE A 594 -50.03 16.91 -0.48
N GLU A 595 -50.53 15.71 -0.17
CA GLU A 595 -51.25 15.44 1.08
C GLU A 595 -50.38 15.74 2.32
N ALA A 596 -49.13 15.29 2.32
CA ALA A 596 -48.16 15.62 3.37
C ALA A 596 -47.97 17.14 3.52
N SER A 597 -47.90 17.86 2.41
CA SER A 597 -47.75 19.32 2.40
C SER A 597 -48.95 20.05 3.00
N LEU A 598 -50.16 19.58 2.70
CA LEU A 598 -51.42 20.15 3.22
C LEU A 598 -51.67 19.79 4.69
N THR A 599 -51.06 18.71 5.17
CA THR A 599 -51.18 18.24 6.56
C THR A 599 -50.11 18.82 7.49
N GLY A 600 -49.41 19.88 7.07
CA GLY A 600 -48.50 20.64 7.93
C GLY A 600 -47.02 20.26 7.82
N HIS A 601 -46.61 19.54 6.77
CA HIS A 601 -45.21 19.18 6.54
C HIS A 601 -44.57 20.02 5.43
N LEU A 602 -43.28 20.35 5.55
CA LEU A 602 -42.52 20.91 4.44
C LEU A 602 -41.99 19.76 3.58
N VAL A 603 -42.42 19.69 2.32
CA VAL A 603 -42.05 18.63 1.39
C VAL A 603 -41.13 19.16 0.30
N LEU A 604 -39.98 18.50 0.11
CA LEU A 604 -39.04 18.76 -0.97
C LEU A 604 -38.98 17.57 -1.91
N SER A 605 -39.02 17.81 -3.22
CA SER A 605 -38.82 16.72 -4.18
C SER A 605 -38.26 17.17 -5.52
N THR A 606 -37.99 16.20 -6.40
CA THR A 606 -37.53 16.45 -7.76
C THR A 606 -38.43 15.88 -8.84
N LEU A 607 -38.43 16.54 -10.00
CA LEU A 607 -39.04 16.05 -11.24
C LEU A 607 -38.12 16.29 -12.45
N HIS A 608 -38.39 15.54 -13.52
CA HIS A 608 -37.68 15.61 -14.79
C HIS A 608 -38.44 16.45 -15.83
N THR A 609 -38.60 17.74 -15.57
CA THR A 609 -39.22 18.71 -16.48
C THR A 609 -38.20 19.74 -16.98
N ASN A 610 -38.53 20.46 -18.06
CA ASN A 610 -37.58 21.36 -18.70
C ASN A 610 -37.59 22.78 -18.14
N SER A 611 -38.76 23.28 -17.72
CA SER A 611 -38.92 24.60 -17.11
C SER A 611 -39.73 24.51 -15.82
N SER A 612 -39.67 25.59 -15.05
CA SER A 612 -40.37 25.68 -13.76
C SER A 612 -41.89 25.63 -13.99
N VAL A 613 -42.41 26.49 -14.86
CA VAL A 613 -43.86 26.61 -15.14
C VAL A 613 -44.44 25.37 -15.83
N GLU A 614 -43.72 24.73 -16.76
CA GLU A 614 -44.19 23.48 -17.39
C GLU A 614 -44.39 22.33 -16.38
N THR A 615 -43.71 22.40 -15.23
CA THR A 615 -43.87 21.40 -14.16
C THR A 615 -45.28 21.39 -13.60
N VAL A 616 -45.91 22.56 -13.50
CA VAL A 616 -47.31 22.69 -13.05
C VAL A 616 -48.19 21.85 -13.96
N VAL A 617 -48.10 22.06 -15.27
CA VAL A 617 -48.91 21.34 -16.26
C VAL A 617 -48.63 19.85 -16.20
N ARG A 618 -47.36 19.44 -16.09
CA ARG A 618 -46.98 18.03 -15.99
C ARG A 618 -47.63 17.33 -14.79
N LEU A 619 -47.68 18.00 -13.64
CA LEU A 619 -48.30 17.46 -12.43
C LEU A 619 -49.82 17.39 -12.54
N LEU A 620 -50.45 18.37 -13.18
CA LEU A 620 -51.88 18.32 -13.49
C LEU A 620 -52.22 17.20 -14.48
N ASP A 621 -51.38 16.97 -15.48
CA ASP A 621 -51.52 15.87 -16.46
C ASP A 621 -51.36 14.48 -15.81
N MET A 622 -50.64 14.39 -14.68
CA MET A 622 -50.55 13.16 -13.87
C MET A 622 -51.84 12.87 -13.07
N GLY A 623 -52.85 13.74 -13.16
CA GLY A 623 -54.15 13.56 -12.50
C GLY A 623 -54.22 14.16 -11.10
N LEU A 624 -53.28 15.03 -10.73
CA LEU A 624 -53.34 15.74 -9.45
C LEU A 624 -54.43 16.81 -9.46
N ASP A 625 -55.13 16.94 -8.34
CA ASP A 625 -56.16 17.97 -8.16
C ASP A 625 -55.53 19.38 -8.15
N SER A 626 -56.07 20.27 -8.98
CA SER A 626 -55.49 21.60 -9.18
C SER A 626 -55.62 22.51 -7.97
N PHE A 627 -56.64 22.32 -7.13
CA PHE A 627 -56.83 23.09 -5.91
C PHE A 627 -55.82 22.68 -4.84
N ASN A 628 -55.78 21.39 -4.51
CA ASN A 628 -54.86 20.83 -3.53
C ASN A 628 -53.39 21.10 -3.92
N PHE A 629 -53.06 20.96 -5.21
CA PHE A 629 -51.71 21.24 -5.69
C PHE A 629 -51.34 22.73 -5.57
N ALA A 630 -52.23 23.64 -5.99
CA ALA A 630 -51.98 25.08 -5.89
C ALA A 630 -51.80 25.52 -4.43
N ASP A 631 -52.63 25.01 -3.53
CA ASP A 631 -52.57 25.37 -2.12
C ASP A 631 -51.29 24.86 -1.46
N ALA A 632 -50.87 23.63 -1.79
CA ALA A 632 -49.64 23.03 -1.29
C ALA A 632 -48.36 23.70 -1.83
N LEU A 633 -48.35 24.15 -3.09
CA LEU A 633 -47.14 24.62 -3.76
C LEU A 633 -46.59 25.92 -3.14
N LEU A 634 -45.28 25.95 -2.87
CA LEU A 634 -44.53 27.14 -2.46
C LEU A 634 -43.70 27.72 -3.61
N GLY A 635 -43.07 26.85 -4.41
CA GLY A 635 -42.26 27.29 -5.54
C GLY A 635 -41.62 26.13 -6.30
N VAL A 636 -41.23 26.42 -7.54
CA VAL A 636 -40.53 25.46 -8.42
C VAL A 636 -39.22 26.08 -8.90
N LEU A 637 -38.13 25.40 -8.58
CA LEU A 637 -36.78 25.74 -9.00
C LEU A 637 -36.36 24.84 -10.17
N ALA A 638 -36.39 25.36 -11.39
CA ALA A 638 -35.77 24.71 -12.53
C ALA A 638 -34.27 24.99 -12.57
N GLN A 639 -33.48 23.96 -12.89
CA GLN A 639 -32.01 24.04 -12.87
C GLN A 639 -31.36 23.34 -14.07
N ARG A 640 -30.25 23.91 -14.53
CA ARG A 640 -29.27 23.29 -15.44
C ARG A 640 -27.85 23.58 -14.94
N LEU A 641 -26.86 22.80 -15.38
CA LEU A 641 -25.44 23.10 -15.16
C LEU A 641 -24.79 23.50 -16.48
N VAL A 642 -24.05 24.60 -16.47
CA VAL A 642 -23.16 25.03 -17.56
C VAL A 642 -21.70 24.93 -17.12
N LYS A 643 -20.79 24.83 -18.08
CA LYS A 643 -19.35 24.82 -17.79
C LYS A 643 -18.88 26.19 -17.32
N ARG A 644 -18.06 26.23 -16.27
CA ARG A 644 -17.48 27.47 -15.75
C ARG A 644 -16.22 27.83 -16.54
N ILE A 645 -16.07 29.10 -16.92
CA ILE A 645 -14.83 29.60 -17.54
C ILE A 645 -13.66 29.37 -16.58
N CYS A 646 -12.55 28.85 -17.09
CA CYS A 646 -11.35 28.63 -16.29
C CYS A 646 -10.77 29.95 -15.79
N GLU A 647 -10.70 30.13 -14.47
CA GLU A 647 -10.22 31.37 -13.83
C GLU A 647 -8.76 31.70 -14.16
N ARG A 648 -7.92 30.69 -14.43
CA ARG A 648 -6.49 30.89 -14.75
C ARG A 648 -6.25 31.42 -16.17
N CYS A 649 -7.15 31.12 -17.10
CA CYS A 649 -7.00 31.51 -18.51
C CYS A 649 -8.19 32.34 -19.01
N ARG A 650 -8.94 32.96 -18.07
CA ARG A 650 -10.02 33.86 -18.40
C ARG A 650 -9.45 35.12 -19.01
N GLU A 651 -9.98 35.53 -20.16
CA GLU A 651 -9.67 36.80 -20.80
C GLU A 651 -10.96 37.55 -21.12
N SER A 652 -10.91 38.87 -20.98
CA SER A 652 -11.98 39.78 -21.39
C SER A 652 -11.80 40.14 -22.86
N TYR A 653 -12.90 40.23 -23.61
CA TYR A 653 -12.90 40.64 -25.00
C TYR A 653 -14.16 41.44 -25.31
N HIS A 654 -14.07 42.30 -26.32
CA HIS A 654 -15.24 42.94 -26.92
C HIS A 654 -15.82 41.98 -27.95
N PRO A 655 -17.05 41.46 -27.75
CA PRO A 655 -17.62 40.48 -28.68
C PRO A 655 -18.03 41.13 -30.00
N GLU A 656 -18.16 40.31 -31.03
CA GLU A 656 -18.75 40.77 -32.28
C GLU A 656 -20.22 41.13 -32.09
N ARG A 657 -20.73 42.04 -32.92
CA ARG A 657 -22.12 42.50 -32.84
C ARG A 657 -23.14 41.36 -32.91
N ALA A 658 -22.88 40.33 -33.71
CA ALA A 658 -23.75 39.16 -33.82
C ALA A 658 -23.82 38.35 -32.52
N GLU A 659 -22.70 38.22 -31.79
CA GLU A 659 -22.67 37.55 -30.48
C GLU A 659 -23.43 38.36 -29.43
N TYR A 660 -23.25 39.68 -29.41
CA TYR A 660 -24.06 40.57 -28.58
C TYR A 660 -25.56 40.45 -28.89
N GLU A 661 -25.93 40.52 -30.18
CA GLU A 661 -27.34 40.47 -30.58
C GLU A 661 -27.99 39.15 -30.20
N ALA A 662 -27.26 38.04 -30.28
CA ALA A 662 -27.74 36.75 -29.83
C ALA A 662 -27.95 36.71 -28.30
N LEU A 663 -27.01 37.27 -27.52
CA LEU A 663 -27.11 37.37 -26.07
C LEU A 663 -28.28 38.28 -25.65
N ALA A 664 -28.43 39.42 -26.32
CA ALA A 664 -29.51 40.38 -26.12
C ALA A 664 -30.88 39.79 -26.50
N GLN A 665 -30.96 38.97 -27.55
CA GLN A 665 -32.18 38.24 -27.89
C GLN A 665 -32.55 37.21 -26.82
N GLY A 666 -31.56 36.50 -26.26
CA GLY A 666 -31.79 35.52 -25.20
C GLY A 666 -32.30 36.15 -23.88
N TYR A 667 -31.85 37.35 -23.54
CA TYR A 667 -32.29 38.06 -22.34
C TYR A 667 -33.58 38.86 -22.55
N GLY A 668 -33.72 39.51 -23.70
CA GLY A 668 -34.67 40.60 -23.97
C GLY A 668 -33.89 41.88 -24.26
N LYS A 669 -33.94 42.38 -25.51
CA LYS A 669 -33.07 43.48 -25.98
C LYS A 669 -33.22 44.75 -25.14
N GLU A 670 -34.45 45.15 -24.88
CA GLU A 670 -34.77 46.35 -24.11
C GLU A 670 -34.44 46.16 -22.62
N GLU A 671 -34.75 44.99 -22.06
CA GLU A 671 -34.45 44.64 -20.66
C GLU A 671 -32.94 44.63 -20.40
N LEU A 672 -32.15 44.06 -21.31
CA LEU A 672 -30.70 44.02 -21.19
C LEU A 672 -30.08 45.42 -21.27
N ALA A 673 -30.58 46.26 -22.19
CA ALA A 673 -30.14 47.64 -22.30
C ALA A 673 -30.49 48.44 -21.03
N ALA A 674 -31.67 48.22 -20.43
CA ALA A 674 -32.10 48.84 -19.18
C ALA A 674 -31.22 48.47 -17.98
N LEU A 675 -30.56 47.31 -18.02
CA LEU A 675 -29.56 46.90 -17.01
C LEU A 675 -28.17 47.54 -17.22
N GLY A 676 -28.01 48.45 -18.17
CA GLY A 676 -26.74 49.11 -18.48
C GLY A 676 -25.81 48.28 -19.37
N HIS A 677 -26.33 47.24 -20.03
CA HIS A 677 -25.59 46.35 -20.91
C HIS A 677 -25.89 46.62 -22.40
N ALA A 678 -25.88 47.90 -22.78
CA ALA A 678 -25.96 48.32 -24.18
C ALA A 678 -24.66 47.98 -24.94
N TYR A 679 -24.76 47.72 -26.25
CA TYR A 679 -23.58 47.49 -27.08
C TYR A 679 -22.85 48.80 -27.36
N ASP A 680 -21.84 49.10 -26.55
CA ASP A 680 -20.90 50.21 -26.73
C ASP A 680 -19.45 49.68 -26.72
N GLY A 681 -18.46 50.55 -26.98
CA GLY A 681 -17.05 50.16 -26.99
C GLY A 681 -16.49 49.69 -25.64
N ARG A 682 -17.27 49.73 -24.55
CA ARG A 682 -16.91 49.25 -23.22
C ARG A 682 -17.59 47.93 -22.87
N PHE A 683 -18.56 47.48 -23.66
CA PHE A 683 -19.22 46.19 -23.47
C PHE A 683 -18.18 45.06 -23.59
N THR A 684 -18.05 44.25 -22.56
CA THR A 684 -17.07 43.15 -22.51
C THR A 684 -17.73 41.85 -22.11
N LEU A 685 -17.29 40.77 -22.73
CA LEU A 685 -17.57 39.39 -22.31
C LEU A 685 -16.27 38.70 -21.93
N HIS A 686 -16.40 37.50 -21.38
CA HIS A 686 -15.27 36.69 -20.96
C HIS A 686 -15.26 35.36 -21.69
N ARG A 687 -14.06 34.85 -21.99
CA ARG A 687 -13.85 33.52 -22.54
C ARG A 687 -12.63 32.88 -21.92
N GLY A 688 -12.53 31.55 -21.99
CA GLY A 688 -11.34 30.82 -21.61
C GLY A 688 -10.45 30.57 -22.83
N LYS A 689 -9.21 31.08 -22.84
CA LYS A 689 -8.26 30.84 -23.95
C LYS A 689 -7.67 29.43 -24.00
N GLY A 690 -7.86 28.63 -22.94
CA GLY A 690 -7.22 27.33 -22.75
C GLY A 690 -5.87 27.45 -22.04
N CYS A 691 -5.62 26.58 -21.07
CA CYS A 691 -4.32 26.43 -20.40
C CYS A 691 -4.16 25.02 -19.84
N SER A 692 -2.97 24.69 -19.36
CA SER A 692 -2.67 23.40 -18.71
C SER A 692 -3.62 23.06 -17.56
N ALA A 693 -4.06 24.05 -16.77
CA ALA A 693 -4.93 23.82 -15.63
C ALA A 693 -6.38 23.43 -16.00
N CYS A 694 -6.80 23.65 -17.25
CA CYS A 694 -8.10 23.25 -17.77
C CYS A 694 -7.98 22.28 -18.95
N ASN A 695 -6.81 21.66 -19.13
CA ASN A 695 -6.50 20.77 -20.26
C ASN A 695 -6.83 21.41 -21.62
N ASN A 696 -6.51 22.70 -21.77
CA ASN A 696 -6.76 23.51 -22.97
C ASN A 696 -8.24 23.63 -23.40
N THR A 697 -9.20 23.25 -22.55
CA THR A 697 -10.63 23.33 -22.89
C THR A 697 -11.21 24.74 -22.76
N GLY A 698 -10.56 25.61 -21.97
CA GLY A 698 -11.09 26.92 -21.58
C GLY A 698 -12.07 26.87 -20.40
N TYR A 699 -12.48 25.69 -19.93
CA TYR A 699 -13.45 25.52 -18.85
C TYR A 699 -12.90 24.67 -17.69
N ARG A 700 -13.31 24.98 -16.47
CA ARG A 700 -12.98 24.16 -15.30
C ARG A 700 -14.06 24.28 -14.23
N GLY A 701 -14.73 23.18 -13.94
CA GLY A 701 -15.89 23.14 -13.04
C GLY A 701 -17.19 23.52 -13.74
N ARG A 702 -18.27 23.56 -12.96
CA ARG A 702 -19.63 23.87 -13.42
C ARG A 702 -20.26 24.97 -12.57
N VAL A 703 -21.24 25.66 -13.14
CA VAL A 703 -22.09 26.63 -12.44
C VAL A 703 -23.55 26.33 -12.76
N GLY A 704 -24.42 26.41 -11.76
CA GLY A 704 -25.86 26.24 -11.95
C GLY A 704 -26.46 27.46 -12.63
N ILE A 705 -27.43 27.26 -13.51
CA ILE A 705 -28.37 28.30 -13.95
C ILE A 705 -29.76 27.93 -13.45
N HIS A 706 -30.51 28.92 -12.97
CA HIS A 706 -31.70 28.73 -12.15
C HIS A 706 -32.85 29.60 -12.64
N GLU A 707 -34.03 29.01 -12.62
CA GLU A 707 -35.30 29.69 -12.86
C GLU A 707 -36.22 29.30 -11.71
N LEU A 708 -36.60 30.29 -10.89
CA LEU A 708 -37.42 30.09 -9.70
C LEU A 708 -38.67 30.95 -9.80
N PHE A 709 -39.84 30.34 -9.85
CA PHE A 709 -41.08 31.06 -9.53
C PHE A 709 -41.56 30.70 -8.13
N ILE A 710 -42.19 31.68 -7.50
CA ILE A 710 -42.85 31.54 -6.20
C ILE A 710 -44.35 31.43 -6.46
N ALA A 711 -45.01 30.49 -5.78
CA ALA A 711 -46.45 30.31 -5.92
C ALA A 711 -47.20 31.40 -5.11
N SER A 712 -47.25 32.61 -5.67
CA SER A 712 -48.05 33.72 -5.17
C SER A 712 -49.55 33.39 -5.22
N ASP A 713 -50.38 34.15 -4.51
CA ASP A 713 -51.84 33.94 -4.52
C ASP A 713 -52.42 34.04 -5.94
N GLU A 714 -51.88 34.93 -6.78
CA GLU A 714 -52.31 35.07 -8.16
C GLU A 714 -51.83 33.89 -9.02
N MET A 715 -50.59 33.43 -8.82
CA MET A 715 -50.10 32.21 -9.47
C MET A 715 -50.96 30.99 -9.08
N LYS A 716 -51.32 30.86 -7.80
CA LYS A 716 -52.20 29.79 -7.32
C LYS A 716 -53.57 29.82 -7.99
N ARG A 717 -54.17 31.00 -8.19
CA ARG A 717 -55.42 31.14 -8.96
C ARG A 717 -55.27 30.67 -10.41
N LEU A 718 -54.17 31.01 -11.07
CA LEU A 718 -53.90 30.53 -12.43
C LEU A 718 -53.74 29.02 -12.49
N ILE A 719 -53.07 28.41 -11.50
CA ILE A 719 -52.93 26.96 -11.39
C ILE A 719 -54.30 26.29 -11.17
N GLN A 720 -55.11 26.81 -10.26
CA GLN A 720 -56.47 26.33 -9.97
C GLN A 720 -57.36 26.39 -11.22
N ALA A 721 -57.26 27.47 -12.00
CA ALA A 721 -57.99 27.68 -13.25
C ALA A 721 -57.41 26.89 -14.45
N LYS A 722 -56.30 26.15 -14.25
CA LYS A 722 -55.56 25.44 -15.31
C LYS A 722 -55.21 26.35 -16.49
N ALA A 723 -54.74 27.56 -16.18
CA ALA A 723 -54.36 28.56 -17.17
C ALA A 723 -53.23 28.06 -18.09
N ARG A 724 -53.09 28.68 -19.26
CA ARG A 724 -52.03 28.30 -20.22
C ARG A 724 -50.66 28.67 -19.66
N VAL A 725 -49.64 27.89 -20.03
CA VAL A 725 -48.23 28.13 -19.64
C VAL A 725 -47.78 29.56 -19.93
N ALA A 726 -48.22 30.14 -21.05
CA ALA A 726 -47.86 31.51 -21.43
C ALA A 726 -48.34 32.57 -20.42
N GLU A 727 -49.52 32.38 -19.84
CA GLU A 727 -50.12 33.30 -18.86
C GLU A 727 -49.39 33.20 -17.52
N MET A 728 -49.14 31.98 -17.04
CA MET A 728 -48.35 31.73 -15.83
C MET A 728 -46.92 32.25 -15.98
N LEU A 729 -46.29 32.07 -17.14
CA LEU A 729 -44.95 32.58 -17.42
C LEU A 729 -44.91 34.10 -17.42
N ALA A 730 -45.92 34.76 -18.00
CA ALA A 730 -46.03 36.22 -17.99
C ALA A 730 -46.15 36.76 -16.56
N LEU A 731 -46.99 36.14 -15.73
CA LEU A 731 -47.11 36.51 -14.32
C LEU A 731 -45.80 36.28 -13.56
N ALA A 732 -45.19 35.10 -13.69
CA ALA A 732 -43.93 34.78 -13.01
C ALA A 732 -42.82 35.80 -13.35
N LYS A 733 -42.72 36.21 -14.63
CA LYS A 733 -41.78 37.25 -15.06
C LYS A 733 -42.12 38.62 -14.46
N ALA A 734 -43.40 38.99 -14.44
CA ALA A 734 -43.85 40.24 -13.81
C ALA A 734 -43.53 40.27 -12.30
N GLU A 735 -43.55 39.11 -11.64
CA GLU A 735 -43.15 38.91 -10.24
C GLU A 735 -41.62 38.72 -10.06
N GLY A 736 -40.84 39.05 -11.08
CA GLY A 736 -39.37 39.11 -11.02
C GLY A 736 -38.66 37.76 -11.21
N MET A 737 -39.34 36.73 -11.75
CA MET A 737 -38.65 35.52 -12.18
C MET A 737 -37.76 35.80 -13.39
N THR A 738 -36.48 35.44 -13.28
CA THR A 738 -35.59 35.28 -14.43
C THR A 738 -35.73 33.87 -15.00
N THR A 739 -35.81 33.77 -16.33
CA THR A 739 -35.76 32.48 -17.03
C THR A 739 -34.37 31.85 -16.95
N LEU A 740 -34.25 30.54 -17.24
CA LEU A 740 -32.95 29.86 -17.30
C LEU A 740 -31.96 30.57 -18.25
N VAL A 741 -32.46 31.07 -19.39
CA VAL A 741 -31.64 31.81 -20.37
C VAL A 741 -31.21 33.15 -19.79
N GLN A 742 -32.12 33.91 -19.18
CA GLN A 742 -31.81 35.21 -18.59
C GLN A 742 -30.78 35.09 -17.46
N ASP A 743 -30.94 34.13 -16.54
CA ASP A 743 -29.96 33.86 -15.48
C ASP A 743 -28.59 33.43 -16.06
N GLY A 744 -28.59 32.61 -17.11
CA GLY A 744 -27.37 32.23 -17.83
C GLY A 744 -26.67 33.42 -18.50
N VAL A 745 -27.42 34.36 -19.07
CA VAL A 745 -26.88 35.60 -19.63
C VAL A 745 -26.25 36.48 -18.54
N LEU A 746 -26.91 36.67 -17.40
CA LEU A 746 -26.34 37.42 -16.27
C LEU A 746 -25.00 36.82 -15.81
N LYS A 747 -24.90 35.48 -15.79
CA LYS A 747 -23.66 34.77 -15.46
C LYS A 747 -22.60 34.85 -16.55
N SER A 748 -23.01 35.02 -17.80
CA SER A 748 -22.10 35.27 -18.92
C SER A 748 -21.48 36.65 -18.83
N LEU A 749 -22.29 37.66 -18.52
CA LEU A 749 -21.85 39.04 -18.26
C LEU A 749 -20.88 39.10 -17.07
N GLY A 750 -21.18 38.36 -15.99
CA GLY A 750 -20.30 38.21 -14.83
C GLY A 750 -19.03 37.38 -15.07
N GLY A 751 -18.83 36.84 -16.27
CA GLY A 751 -17.64 36.06 -16.64
C GLY A 751 -17.50 34.73 -15.90
N LEU A 752 -18.62 34.12 -15.50
CA LEU A 752 -18.68 32.79 -14.88
C LEU A 752 -18.80 31.69 -15.93
N THR A 753 -19.56 31.93 -17.00
CA THR A 753 -19.76 31.05 -18.16
C THR A 753 -19.71 31.90 -19.44
N ASP A 754 -19.82 31.28 -20.61
CA ASP A 754 -20.14 32.00 -21.84
C ASP A 754 -21.56 31.65 -22.35
N PHE A 755 -22.03 32.45 -23.30
CA PHE A 755 -23.38 32.31 -23.84
C PHE A 755 -23.53 31.07 -24.73
N LYS A 756 -22.44 30.54 -25.30
CA LYS A 756 -22.44 29.29 -26.05
C LYS A 756 -22.86 28.12 -25.16
N GLN A 757 -22.34 28.05 -23.92
CA GLN A 757 -22.77 27.05 -22.95
C GLN A 757 -24.24 27.24 -22.53
N VAL A 758 -24.69 28.49 -22.34
CA VAL A 758 -26.10 28.78 -21.99
C VAL A 758 -27.04 28.28 -23.09
N LYS A 759 -26.75 28.62 -24.36
CA LYS A 759 -27.51 28.12 -25.50
C LYS A 759 -27.59 26.60 -25.50
N ALA A 760 -26.45 25.92 -25.33
CA ALA A 760 -26.38 24.46 -25.42
C ALA A 760 -27.27 23.71 -24.40
N VAL A 761 -27.64 24.32 -23.27
CA VAL A 761 -28.41 23.65 -22.21
C VAL A 761 -29.81 24.22 -21.99
N ALA A 762 -30.05 25.48 -22.39
CA ALA A 762 -31.27 26.22 -22.10
C ALA A 762 -32.07 26.64 -23.35
N ILE A 763 -31.47 26.57 -24.54
CA ILE A 763 -32.11 26.94 -25.81
C ILE A 763 -32.09 25.69 -26.72
N LYS A 764 -33.26 25.30 -27.23
CA LYS A 764 -33.37 24.18 -28.18
C LYS A 764 -32.90 24.56 -29.57
#